data_AF-A0A7V5WLD3-F1
#
_entry.id   AF-A0A7V5WLD3-F1
#
_cell.length_a   1.000
_cell.length_b   1.000
_cell.length_c   1.000
_cell.angle_alpha   90.00
_cell.angle_beta   90.00
_cell.angle_gamma   90.00
#
_symmetry.space_group_name_H-M   'P 1'
#
loop_
_entity.id
_entity.type
_entity.pdbx_description
1 polymer ?
#
loop_
_entity_poly.entity_id
_entity_poly.type
_entity_poly.pdbx_seq_one_letter_code
_entity_poly.pdbx_strand_id
1 'polypeptide(L)'
;MKGHWHIIDILLHNSPEVAGSILRAPCPELPPGKAVFDRLSSRASSAGLGFLLRKHVLSCLVLPGWQENGVARANLARLMDEYGNSTPADLVHSMIWTCLPVPACQGDRVSVIWFLLGRLKDPAESGINIFLPPVPAPEAVEAMERAVQAVRNLIPDMRGACFSCSLQDVLDEPVGGRSLGLAFGLAMARLGRGDPWPPGCFATGELSPQGEVLPVGRVREKFAACRPQVRVFLYPDIGLTAQPDENMAACRNLEDALFTLQLVAGGMPAGKAELFKACARNDHLLLENFRFLPDSFFGLPQVSALLREMAGRPAPFLPSMADALVAAAAHNHPGGPYLAGLFLPADIERLAAGHPDLDFAAFKWCIGCISFANHRGDIQGAEHWRAMAERLMEGVRGADKLEFLNHRFVGERFNRYDFRPEIPADIAVLLEIEERIQAISPRDNRSLGAIYGTIAQNFGFCGPSYLAELRRYTDLAVAAFGRNQVESLRPQAYLIYGLLDAGRFEEAAARLNGYLGIPEGAGPEDALARVAELVGNNPDDHAYQAAVTCRALADIGRSGSTAGSRGHLTLIAGRTMQRKQHPWQLTALNLARLYRLLGEQNEAERLLRHALDICLSGEATMRVMALLPLAELHHICAAGASDYALAEETGRLLREGTDLNRAHFQPIFRESAQLEPRAMLSAVYAARHTLFPFSYR
;
A
#
# COMPACT_ATOMS: atom_id res chain seq x y z
N MET A 1 33.52 4.34 5.39
CA MET A 1 32.96 4.53 4.04
C MET A 1 32.08 3.33 3.74
N LYS A 2 30.78 3.54 3.52
CA LYS A 2 29.81 2.49 3.15
C LYS A 2 29.31 2.83 1.74
N GLY A 3 29.36 1.90 0.80
CA GLY A 3 28.90 2.11 -0.57
C GLY A 3 29.31 0.98 -1.51
N HIS A 4 28.49 0.72 -2.52
CA HIS A 4 28.64 -0.37 -3.47
C HIS A 4 30.03 -0.42 -4.13
N TRP A 5 30.51 0.72 -4.63
CA TRP A 5 31.81 0.82 -5.32
C TRP A 5 33.01 0.51 -4.42
N HIS A 6 32.91 0.82 -3.12
CA HIS A 6 33.95 0.47 -2.17
C HIS A 6 34.01 -1.04 -1.92
N ILE A 7 32.84 -1.69 -1.86
CA ILE A 7 32.74 -3.16 -1.74
C ILE A 7 33.36 -3.81 -2.98
N ILE A 8 33.03 -3.35 -4.18
CA ILE A 8 33.64 -3.86 -5.42
C ILE A 8 35.16 -3.67 -5.40
N ASP A 9 35.66 -2.52 -4.97
CA ASP A 9 37.11 -2.25 -4.89
C ASP A 9 37.84 -3.25 -3.98
N ILE A 10 37.24 -3.55 -2.83
CA ILE A 10 37.74 -4.56 -1.87
C ILE A 10 37.69 -5.95 -2.50
N LEU A 11 36.57 -6.32 -3.14
CA LEU A 11 36.39 -7.66 -3.71
C LEU A 11 37.28 -7.90 -4.94
N LEU A 12 37.49 -6.91 -5.79
CA LEU A 12 38.44 -7.03 -6.90
C LEU A 12 39.87 -7.32 -6.43
N HIS A 13 40.23 -6.86 -5.23
CA HIS A 13 41.53 -7.13 -4.63
C HIS A 13 41.59 -8.50 -3.93
N ASN A 14 40.55 -8.83 -3.16
CA ASN A 14 40.59 -9.98 -2.23
C ASN A 14 39.89 -11.23 -2.75
N SER A 15 38.89 -11.09 -3.61
CA SER A 15 38.04 -12.19 -4.12
C SER A 15 37.43 -11.87 -5.49
N PRO A 16 38.24 -11.89 -6.57
CA PRO A 16 37.78 -11.57 -7.93
C PRO A 16 36.55 -12.37 -8.37
N GLU A 17 36.45 -13.64 -8.01
CA GLU A 17 35.29 -14.48 -8.36
C GLU A 17 33.98 -13.93 -7.80
N VAL A 18 33.99 -13.50 -6.53
CA VAL A 18 32.83 -12.86 -5.88
C VAL A 18 32.52 -11.52 -6.53
N ALA A 19 33.55 -10.71 -6.83
CA ALA A 19 33.37 -9.48 -7.59
C ALA A 19 32.70 -9.74 -8.95
N GLY A 20 33.16 -10.75 -9.68
CA GLY A 20 32.59 -11.16 -10.97
C GLY A 20 31.13 -11.60 -10.87
N SER A 21 30.72 -12.23 -9.77
CA SER A 21 29.32 -12.57 -9.52
C SER A 21 28.46 -11.32 -9.32
N ILE A 22 28.94 -10.35 -8.54
CA ILE A 22 28.22 -9.08 -8.31
C ILE A 22 28.14 -8.23 -9.58
N LEU A 23 29.22 -8.17 -10.36
CA LEU A 23 29.28 -7.37 -11.60
C LEU A 23 28.33 -7.88 -12.70
N ARG A 24 27.84 -9.13 -12.62
CA ARG A 24 26.82 -9.68 -13.52
C ARG A 24 25.38 -9.24 -13.19
N ALA A 25 25.19 -8.53 -12.09
CA ALA A 25 23.91 -7.91 -11.73
C ALA A 25 23.91 -6.40 -12.08
N PRO A 26 22.73 -5.76 -12.19
CA PRO A 26 22.62 -4.32 -12.38
C PRO A 26 23.25 -3.56 -11.21
N CYS A 27 23.82 -2.39 -11.51
CA CYS A 27 24.43 -1.54 -10.51
C CYS A 27 23.36 -0.83 -9.67
N PRO A 28 23.45 -0.87 -8.32
CA PRO A 28 22.48 -0.23 -7.44
C PRO A 28 22.76 1.26 -7.18
N GLU A 29 23.92 1.79 -7.59
CA GLU A 29 24.38 3.14 -7.27
C GLU A 29 24.95 3.85 -8.50
N LEU A 30 24.83 5.19 -8.56
CA LEU A 30 25.41 5.97 -9.67
C LEU A 30 26.94 5.79 -9.73
N PRO A 31 27.56 5.91 -10.92
CA PRO A 31 28.99 5.69 -11.11
C PRO A 31 29.85 6.55 -10.18
N PRO A 32 31.02 6.05 -9.74
CA PRO A 32 31.87 6.78 -8.81
C PRO A 32 32.66 7.87 -9.55
N GLY A 33 33.27 8.78 -8.79
CA GLY A 33 34.20 9.78 -9.33
C GLY A 33 35.34 9.18 -10.16
N LYS A 34 35.86 9.94 -11.13
CA LYS A 34 36.91 9.50 -12.07
C LYS A 34 38.06 8.74 -11.42
N ALA A 35 38.64 9.28 -10.34
CA ALA A 35 39.77 8.65 -9.66
C ALA A 35 39.45 7.26 -9.07
N VAL A 36 38.23 7.06 -8.56
CA VAL A 36 37.78 5.76 -8.07
C VAL A 36 37.51 4.83 -9.24
N PHE A 37 36.89 5.33 -10.30
CA PHE A 37 36.61 4.53 -11.49
C PHE A 37 37.89 4.04 -12.19
N ASP A 38 38.91 4.88 -12.34
CA ASP A 38 40.20 4.51 -12.95
C ASP A 38 40.90 3.40 -12.14
N ARG A 39 40.85 3.50 -10.80
CA ARG A 39 41.38 2.47 -9.91
C ARG A 39 40.63 1.15 -10.06
N LEU A 40 39.30 1.18 -10.09
CA LEU A 40 38.45 0.01 -10.30
C LEU A 40 38.73 -0.64 -11.67
N SER A 41 38.83 0.16 -12.74
CA SER A 41 39.12 -0.31 -14.10
C SER A 41 40.48 -1.01 -14.20
N SER A 42 41.51 -0.44 -13.56
CA SER A 42 42.83 -1.05 -13.52
C SER A 42 42.79 -2.41 -12.80
N ARG A 43 42.17 -2.47 -11.61
CA ARG A 43 42.06 -3.71 -10.83
C ARG A 43 41.22 -4.77 -11.53
N ALA A 44 40.07 -4.39 -12.07
CA ALA A 44 39.21 -5.29 -12.82
C ALA A 44 39.93 -5.84 -14.06
N SER A 45 40.70 -5.02 -14.77
CA SER A 45 41.50 -5.50 -15.91
C SER A 45 42.56 -6.50 -15.48
N SER A 46 43.29 -6.24 -14.39
CA SER A 46 44.26 -7.21 -13.84
C SER A 46 43.62 -8.53 -13.40
N ALA A 47 42.35 -8.48 -12.99
CA ALA A 47 41.56 -9.64 -12.58
C ALA A 47 40.81 -10.34 -13.75
N GLY A 48 40.94 -9.85 -15.00
CA GLY A 48 40.18 -10.37 -16.14
C GLY A 48 38.69 -10.01 -16.13
N LEU A 49 38.25 -9.08 -15.28
CA LEU A 49 36.86 -8.65 -15.09
C LEU A 49 36.58 -7.27 -15.69
N GLY A 50 37.54 -6.71 -16.44
CA GLY A 50 37.41 -5.37 -17.02
C GLY A 50 36.15 -5.22 -17.87
N PHE A 51 35.81 -6.23 -18.67
CA PHE A 51 34.61 -6.21 -19.50
C PHE A 51 33.31 -6.20 -18.68
N LEU A 52 33.21 -7.04 -17.65
CA LEU A 52 32.09 -7.06 -16.71
C LEU A 52 31.93 -5.74 -15.96
N LEU A 53 33.02 -5.14 -15.47
CA LEU A 53 32.95 -3.85 -14.78
C LEU A 53 32.34 -2.77 -15.68
N ARG A 54 32.72 -2.73 -16.95
CA ARG A 54 32.20 -1.74 -17.91
C ARG A 54 30.70 -1.93 -18.15
N LYS A 55 30.23 -3.16 -18.34
CA LYS A 55 28.79 -3.48 -18.44
C LYS A 55 28.02 -3.16 -17.16
N HIS A 56 28.63 -3.43 -16.02
CA HIS A 56 28.05 -3.08 -14.73
C HIS A 56 27.87 -1.56 -14.60
N VAL A 57 28.84 -0.75 -14.99
CA VAL A 57 28.69 0.71 -15.06
C VAL A 57 27.64 1.12 -16.08
N LEU A 58 27.60 0.48 -17.26
CA LEU A 58 26.58 0.75 -18.28
C LEU A 58 25.15 0.54 -17.75
N SER A 59 24.94 -0.44 -16.87
CA SER A 59 23.63 -0.65 -16.25
C SER A 59 23.15 0.50 -15.36
N CYS A 60 24.02 1.46 -14.99
CA CYS A 60 23.63 2.68 -14.27
C CYS A 60 22.67 3.57 -15.09
N LEU A 61 22.56 3.36 -16.40
CA LEU A 61 21.60 4.02 -17.29
C LEU A 61 20.13 3.87 -16.84
N VAL A 62 19.82 2.89 -15.99
CA VAL A 62 18.47 2.68 -15.44
C VAL A 62 18.22 3.41 -14.13
N LEU A 63 19.25 4.00 -13.52
CA LEU A 63 19.15 4.63 -12.20
C LEU A 63 18.57 6.04 -12.31
N PRO A 64 17.68 6.45 -11.38
CA PRO A 64 17.22 7.83 -11.30
C PRO A 64 18.40 8.81 -11.15
N GLY A 65 18.35 9.96 -11.84
CA GLY A 65 19.37 11.00 -11.71
C GLY A 65 20.63 10.80 -12.57
N TRP A 66 20.68 9.75 -13.40
CA TRP A 66 21.88 9.45 -14.18
C TRP A 66 22.17 10.50 -15.26
N GLN A 67 21.14 11.08 -15.89
CA GLN A 67 21.28 12.07 -16.95
C GLN A 67 21.83 13.39 -16.42
N GLU A 68 21.47 13.75 -15.18
CA GLU A 68 21.90 14.96 -14.48
C GLU A 68 23.32 14.81 -13.93
N ASN A 69 23.80 13.58 -13.72
CA ASN A 69 25.11 13.31 -13.16
C ASN A 69 26.22 13.45 -14.24
N GLY A 70 26.91 14.58 -14.24
CA GLY A 70 28.02 14.86 -15.17
C GLY A 70 29.17 13.84 -15.12
N VAL A 71 29.46 13.27 -13.95
CA VAL A 71 30.48 12.23 -13.79
C VAL A 71 30.04 10.92 -14.45
N ALA A 72 28.77 10.53 -14.24
CA ALA A 72 28.19 9.34 -14.87
C ALA A 72 28.25 9.43 -16.39
N ARG A 73 27.85 10.58 -16.97
CA ARG A 73 27.91 10.84 -18.42
C ARG A 73 29.34 10.78 -18.96
N ALA A 74 30.31 11.40 -18.28
CA ALA A 74 31.70 11.39 -18.71
C ALA A 74 32.30 9.98 -18.69
N ASN A 75 32.03 9.20 -17.64
CA ASN A 75 32.46 7.81 -17.56
C ASN A 75 31.82 6.96 -18.66
N LEU A 76 30.52 7.15 -18.93
CA LEU A 76 29.80 6.43 -19.97
C LEU A 76 30.33 6.74 -21.38
N ALA A 77 30.56 8.01 -21.70
CA ALA A 77 31.12 8.41 -22.99
C ALA A 77 32.47 7.71 -23.24
N ARG A 78 33.35 7.71 -22.23
CA ARG A 78 34.62 6.99 -22.28
C ARG A 78 34.43 5.49 -22.52
N LEU A 79 33.47 4.87 -21.84
CA LEU A 79 33.16 3.46 -22.02
C LEU A 79 32.73 3.14 -23.45
N MET A 80 31.88 3.98 -24.04
CA MET A 80 31.42 3.81 -25.42
C MET A 80 32.56 3.93 -26.42
N ASP A 81 33.48 4.89 -26.23
CA ASP A 81 34.67 5.05 -27.05
C ASP A 81 35.60 3.81 -26.97
N GLU A 82 35.79 3.26 -25.77
CA GLU A 82 36.61 2.07 -25.55
C GLU A 82 36.06 0.80 -26.21
N TYR A 83 34.74 0.70 -26.41
CA TYR A 83 34.15 -0.45 -27.09
C TYR A 83 34.33 -0.43 -28.61
N GLY A 84 34.79 0.67 -29.20
CA GLY A 84 34.93 0.80 -30.66
C GLY A 84 33.61 0.61 -31.41
N ASN A 85 32.48 0.75 -30.72
CA ASN A 85 31.16 0.54 -31.28
C ASN A 85 30.73 1.73 -32.12
N SER A 86 29.99 1.45 -33.19
CA SER A 86 29.37 2.46 -34.04
C SER A 86 28.22 3.23 -33.38
N THR A 87 27.80 2.87 -32.16
CA THR A 87 26.71 3.53 -31.44
C THR A 87 27.21 4.80 -30.75
N PRO A 88 26.82 6.00 -31.19
CA PRO A 88 27.29 7.25 -30.59
C PRO A 88 26.79 7.40 -29.15
N ALA A 89 27.59 8.00 -28.27
CA ALA A 89 27.20 8.26 -26.88
C ALA A 89 25.91 9.10 -26.78
N ASP A 90 25.73 10.07 -27.69
CA ASP A 90 24.52 10.89 -27.77
C ASP A 90 23.26 10.06 -28.05
N LEU A 91 23.39 8.99 -28.83
CA LEU A 91 22.28 8.07 -29.08
C LEU A 91 21.89 7.35 -27.79
N VAL A 92 22.88 6.82 -27.05
CA VAL A 92 22.66 6.16 -25.75
C VAL A 92 21.99 7.11 -24.76
N HIS A 93 22.35 8.40 -24.77
CA HIS A 93 21.75 9.44 -23.95
C HIS A 93 20.28 9.73 -24.28
N SER A 94 19.89 9.56 -25.55
CA SER A 94 18.52 9.82 -26.02
C SER A 94 17.54 8.67 -25.73
N MET A 95 18.05 7.51 -25.31
CA MET A 95 17.24 6.32 -25.05
C MET A 95 16.69 6.28 -23.63
N ILE A 96 15.55 5.61 -23.49
CA ILE A 96 15.01 5.19 -22.19
C ILE A 96 15.48 3.76 -21.93
N TRP A 97 15.96 3.48 -20.73
CA TRP A 97 16.59 2.21 -20.38
C TRP A 97 15.84 1.44 -19.28
N THR A 98 15.92 0.11 -19.34
CA THR A 98 15.49 -0.79 -18.26
C THR A 98 16.42 -1.99 -18.15
N CYS A 99 16.50 -2.59 -16.95
CA CYS A 99 17.18 -3.87 -16.75
C CYS A 99 16.16 -5.01 -16.64
N LEU A 100 16.39 -6.08 -17.38
CA LEU A 100 15.52 -7.23 -17.51
C LEU A 100 16.24 -8.49 -17.00
N PRO A 101 15.76 -9.13 -15.93
CA PRO A 101 16.26 -10.45 -15.54
C PRO A 101 15.60 -11.54 -16.37
N VAL A 102 16.40 -12.40 -17.01
CA VAL A 102 15.95 -13.50 -17.86
C VAL A 102 16.45 -14.84 -17.31
N PRO A 103 15.56 -15.71 -16.82
CA PRO A 103 15.90 -17.10 -16.50
C PRO A 103 16.21 -17.87 -17.79
N ALA A 104 17.49 -18.19 -18.01
CA ALA A 104 17.95 -18.81 -19.24
C ALA A 104 18.75 -20.09 -18.96
N CYS A 105 18.74 -20.99 -19.95
CA CYS A 105 19.58 -22.17 -19.94
C CYS A 105 20.93 -21.83 -20.59
N GLN A 106 22.02 -22.21 -19.94
CA GLN A 106 23.39 -22.16 -20.46
C GLN A 106 23.98 -23.57 -20.31
N GLY A 107 23.99 -24.33 -21.42
CA GLY A 107 24.14 -25.78 -21.39
C GLY A 107 23.14 -26.45 -20.43
N ASP A 108 23.66 -27.25 -19.50
CA ASP A 108 22.87 -27.96 -18.49
C ASP A 108 22.49 -27.10 -17.28
N ARG A 109 23.02 -25.87 -17.17
CA ARG A 109 22.75 -24.98 -16.04
C ARG A 109 21.62 -24.01 -16.37
N VAL A 110 20.88 -23.61 -15.34
CA VAL A 110 19.88 -22.55 -15.42
C VAL A 110 20.31 -21.41 -14.51
N SER A 111 20.41 -20.21 -15.06
CA SER A 111 20.86 -19.00 -14.37
C SER A 111 19.95 -17.83 -14.70
N VAL A 112 20.01 -16.78 -13.88
CA VAL A 112 19.37 -15.49 -14.19
C VAL A 112 20.41 -14.63 -14.90
N ILE A 113 20.12 -14.28 -16.15
CA ILE A 113 20.96 -13.41 -16.96
C ILE A 113 20.29 -12.05 -17.07
N TRP A 114 21.01 -11.00 -16.69
CA TRP A 114 20.50 -9.64 -16.81
C TRP A 114 20.76 -9.08 -18.19
N PHE A 115 19.76 -8.43 -18.76
CA PHE A 115 19.88 -7.66 -19.98
C PHE A 115 19.63 -6.18 -19.68
N LEU A 116 20.40 -5.33 -20.33
CA LEU A 116 20.10 -3.92 -20.44
C LEU A 116 19.35 -3.70 -21.76
N LEU A 117 18.16 -3.13 -21.69
CA LEU A 117 17.30 -2.87 -22.84
C LEU A 117 16.99 -1.37 -22.93
N GLY A 118 17.35 -0.77 -24.06
CA GLY A 118 17.11 0.63 -24.39
C GLY A 118 16.12 0.76 -25.53
N ARG A 119 15.32 1.84 -25.52
CA ARG A 119 14.43 2.21 -26.63
C ARG A 119 14.78 3.59 -27.12
N LEU A 120 15.01 3.67 -28.43
CA LEU A 120 15.10 4.93 -29.17
C LEU A 120 13.71 5.26 -29.76
N LYS A 121 13.23 6.49 -29.56
CA LYS A 121 11.89 6.91 -30.05
C LYS A 121 11.85 7.28 -31.55
N ASP A 122 12.95 7.09 -32.28
CA ASP A 122 13.05 7.47 -33.69
C ASP A 122 12.25 6.52 -34.60
N PRO A 123 11.25 7.00 -35.36
CA PRO A 123 10.44 6.17 -36.24
C PRO A 123 11.18 5.58 -37.45
N ALA A 124 12.37 6.08 -37.81
CA ALA A 124 13.12 5.62 -38.98
C ALA A 124 13.83 4.27 -38.77
N GLU A 125 14.18 3.96 -37.52
CA GLU A 125 14.84 2.69 -37.18
C GLU A 125 13.87 1.68 -36.59
N SER A 126 14.12 0.40 -36.88
CA SER A 126 13.20 -0.67 -36.57
C SER A 126 13.95 -1.97 -36.25
N GLY A 127 13.53 -2.67 -35.20
CA GLY A 127 14.06 -3.98 -34.83
C GLY A 127 14.77 -3.98 -33.48
N ILE A 128 15.58 -5.02 -33.26
CA ILE A 128 16.45 -5.13 -32.09
C ILE A 128 17.92 -5.13 -32.52
N ASN A 129 18.71 -4.26 -31.89
CA ASN A 129 20.13 -4.12 -32.13
C ASN A 129 20.91 -4.64 -30.92
N ILE A 130 21.71 -5.68 -31.11
CA ILE A 130 22.64 -6.17 -30.09
C ILE A 130 23.96 -5.43 -30.26
N PHE A 131 24.26 -4.54 -29.32
CA PHE A 131 25.40 -3.63 -29.48
C PHE A 131 26.64 -4.04 -28.68
N LEU A 132 26.59 -5.05 -27.80
CA LEU A 132 27.79 -5.54 -27.09
C LEU A 132 27.78 -7.08 -26.99
N PRO A 133 28.96 -7.74 -27.09
CA PRO A 133 29.07 -9.18 -26.94
C PRO A 133 28.87 -9.61 -25.47
N PRO A 134 28.57 -10.90 -25.17
CA PRO A 134 28.32 -11.95 -26.14
C PRO A 134 26.98 -11.71 -26.83
N VAL A 135 26.98 -11.88 -28.16
CA VAL A 135 25.75 -11.84 -28.95
C VAL A 135 24.95 -13.10 -28.61
N PRO A 136 23.65 -13.02 -28.29
CA PRO A 136 22.82 -14.20 -28.07
C PRO A 136 22.86 -15.15 -29.28
N ALA A 137 22.57 -16.43 -29.06
CA ALA A 137 22.49 -17.40 -30.14
C ALA A 137 21.42 -17.00 -31.18
N PRO A 138 21.53 -17.41 -32.45
CA PRO A 138 20.61 -16.98 -33.51
C PRO A 138 19.12 -17.17 -33.18
N GLU A 139 18.76 -18.27 -32.54
CA GLU A 139 17.38 -18.54 -32.14
C GLU A 139 16.89 -17.64 -30.99
N ALA A 140 17.81 -17.17 -30.13
CA ALA A 140 17.50 -16.19 -29.10
C ALA A 140 17.25 -14.81 -29.72
N VAL A 141 18.07 -14.40 -30.69
CA VAL A 141 17.87 -13.16 -31.45
C VAL A 141 16.54 -13.19 -32.21
N GLU A 142 16.22 -14.30 -32.88
CA GLU A 142 14.94 -14.50 -33.57
C GLU A 142 13.75 -14.35 -32.59
N ALA A 143 13.86 -14.91 -31.38
CA ALA A 143 12.83 -14.75 -30.36
C ALA A 143 12.66 -13.30 -29.88
N MET A 144 13.75 -12.53 -29.81
CA MET A 144 13.69 -11.09 -29.51
C MET A 144 13.01 -10.30 -30.63
N GLU A 145 13.31 -10.61 -31.89
CA GLU A 145 12.67 -9.97 -33.05
C GLU A 145 11.16 -10.26 -33.10
N ARG A 146 10.76 -11.50 -32.83
CA ARG A 146 9.33 -11.86 -32.70
C ARG A 146 8.66 -11.11 -31.56
N ALA A 147 9.36 -10.91 -30.44
CA ALA A 147 8.86 -10.10 -29.33
C ALA A 147 8.66 -8.63 -29.74
N VAL A 148 9.58 -8.04 -30.51
CA VAL A 148 9.40 -6.69 -31.09
C VAL A 148 8.13 -6.64 -31.94
N GLN A 149 7.92 -7.63 -32.80
CA GLN A 149 6.74 -7.67 -33.67
C GLN A 149 5.43 -7.83 -32.88
N ALA A 150 5.41 -8.71 -31.86
CA ALA A 150 4.26 -8.89 -30.98
C ALA A 150 3.87 -7.59 -30.26
N VAL A 151 4.87 -6.86 -29.74
CA VAL A 151 4.62 -5.59 -29.03
C VAL A 151 4.13 -4.51 -29.98
N ARG A 152 4.64 -4.45 -31.22
CA ARG A 152 4.16 -3.50 -32.23
C ARG A 152 2.71 -3.75 -32.64
N ASN A 153 2.34 -5.02 -32.76
CA ASN A 153 0.95 -5.39 -33.06
C ASN A 153 0.01 -5.01 -31.91
N LEU A 154 0.47 -5.19 -30.66
CA LEU A 154 -0.29 -4.84 -29.46
C LEU A 154 -0.34 -3.33 -29.20
N ILE A 155 0.74 -2.61 -29.48
CA ILE A 155 0.90 -1.17 -29.23
C ILE A 155 1.41 -0.52 -30.53
N PRO A 156 0.52 -0.15 -31.47
CA PRO A 156 0.90 0.39 -32.78
C PRO A 156 1.77 1.66 -32.70
N ASP A 157 1.61 2.45 -31.64
CA ASP A 157 2.39 3.67 -31.38
C ASP A 157 3.82 3.38 -30.88
N MET A 158 4.14 2.10 -30.61
CA MET A 158 5.48 1.65 -30.24
C MET A 158 6.38 1.58 -31.48
N ARG A 159 6.70 2.75 -32.05
CA ARG A 159 7.74 2.91 -33.08
C ARG A 159 9.12 3.06 -32.44
N GLY A 160 10.17 2.71 -33.18
CA GLY A 160 11.55 2.80 -32.72
C GLY A 160 12.36 1.51 -32.86
N ALA A 161 13.68 1.68 -32.73
CA ALA A 161 14.63 0.61 -32.53
C ALA A 161 14.85 0.34 -31.03
N CYS A 162 15.01 -0.94 -30.71
CA CYS A 162 15.42 -1.39 -29.39
C CYS A 162 16.91 -1.74 -29.42
N PHE A 163 17.65 -1.38 -28.38
CA PHE A 163 19.06 -1.72 -28.21
C PHE A 163 19.21 -2.61 -26.99
N SER A 164 19.94 -3.70 -27.11
CA SER A 164 20.09 -4.66 -26.02
C SER A 164 21.52 -5.16 -25.88
N CYS A 165 21.93 -5.40 -24.63
CA CYS A 165 23.13 -6.17 -24.33
C CYS A 165 22.91 -6.99 -23.05
N SER A 166 23.50 -8.19 -22.99
CA SER A 166 23.52 -8.97 -21.75
C SER A 166 24.60 -8.41 -20.81
N LEU A 167 24.43 -8.56 -19.50
CA LEU A 167 25.45 -8.22 -18.48
C LEU A 167 26.43 -9.39 -18.23
N GLN A 168 26.64 -10.23 -19.23
CA GLN A 168 27.58 -11.36 -19.20
C GLN A 168 29.01 -10.94 -19.54
N ASP A 169 29.99 -11.76 -19.16
CA ASP A 169 31.35 -11.64 -19.67
C ASP A 169 31.42 -12.07 -21.15
N VAL A 170 32.43 -11.60 -21.89
CA VAL A 170 32.65 -12.00 -23.29
C VAL A 170 32.97 -13.49 -23.44
N LEU A 171 33.51 -14.10 -22.37
CA LEU A 171 33.83 -15.52 -22.31
C LEU A 171 32.67 -16.39 -21.83
N ASP A 172 31.59 -15.81 -21.32
CA ASP A 172 30.42 -16.57 -20.88
C ASP A 172 29.71 -17.18 -22.11
N GLU A 173 29.09 -18.35 -21.93
CA GLU A 173 28.30 -18.97 -22.98
C GLU A 173 27.14 -18.04 -23.41
N PRO A 174 26.96 -17.80 -24.72
CA PRO A 174 25.84 -17.01 -25.23
C PRO A 174 24.49 -17.53 -24.75
N VAL A 175 23.55 -16.62 -24.50
CA VAL A 175 22.17 -17.00 -24.18
C VAL A 175 21.56 -17.72 -25.38
N GLY A 176 21.15 -18.97 -25.18
CA GLY A 176 20.50 -19.80 -26.19
C GLY A 176 19.01 -19.99 -25.98
N GLY A 177 18.34 -20.48 -27.02
CA GLY A 177 16.93 -20.86 -27.00
C GLY A 177 15.92 -19.71 -27.10
N ARG A 178 14.66 -20.04 -27.40
CA ARG A 178 13.59 -19.07 -27.69
C ARG A 178 12.85 -18.55 -26.46
N SER A 179 13.23 -19.00 -25.26
CA SER A 179 12.43 -18.78 -24.04
C SER A 179 12.50 -17.37 -23.44
N LEU A 180 13.33 -16.49 -23.99
CA LEU A 180 13.42 -15.09 -23.58
C LEU A 180 12.37 -14.20 -24.27
N GLY A 181 11.67 -14.70 -25.29
CA GLY A 181 10.71 -13.91 -26.08
C GLY A 181 9.69 -13.19 -25.20
N LEU A 182 9.07 -13.90 -24.24
CA LEU A 182 8.09 -13.31 -23.32
C LEU A 182 8.70 -12.20 -22.45
N ALA A 183 9.88 -12.44 -21.86
CA ALA A 183 10.55 -11.47 -21.01
C ALA A 183 10.87 -10.18 -21.79
N PHE A 184 11.36 -10.30 -23.02
CA PHE A 184 11.64 -9.16 -23.90
C PHE A 184 10.38 -8.43 -24.34
N GLY A 185 9.33 -9.15 -24.72
CA GLY A 185 8.05 -8.53 -25.11
C GLY A 185 7.45 -7.71 -23.98
N LEU A 186 7.46 -8.25 -22.75
CA LEU A 186 7.03 -7.54 -21.55
C LEU A 186 7.87 -6.30 -21.29
N ALA A 187 9.20 -6.42 -21.36
CA ALA A 187 10.10 -5.30 -21.08
C ALA A 187 9.94 -4.18 -22.11
N MET A 188 9.81 -4.50 -23.40
CA MET A 188 9.58 -3.53 -24.47
C MET A 188 8.24 -2.83 -24.33
N ALA A 189 7.16 -3.56 -24.02
CA ALA A 189 5.84 -2.97 -23.83
C ALA A 189 5.82 -1.99 -22.63
N ARG A 190 6.50 -2.35 -21.53
CA ARG A 190 6.63 -1.48 -20.34
C ARG A 190 7.50 -0.25 -20.60
N LEU A 191 8.66 -0.45 -21.22
CA LEU A 191 9.53 0.65 -21.69
C LEU A 191 8.78 1.55 -22.67
N GLY A 192 7.87 0.96 -23.45
CA GLY A 192 6.86 1.58 -24.29
C GLY A 192 6.06 2.68 -23.60
N ARG A 193 5.66 2.40 -22.36
CA ARG A 193 4.81 3.22 -21.49
C ARG A 193 5.61 4.08 -20.50
N GLY A 194 6.93 3.99 -20.51
CA GLY A 194 7.80 4.64 -19.52
C GLY A 194 7.81 3.95 -18.16
N ASP A 195 7.33 2.73 -18.07
CA ASP A 195 7.26 1.96 -16.83
C ASP A 195 8.56 1.17 -16.60
N PRO A 196 9.16 1.20 -15.40
CA PRO A 196 10.33 0.38 -15.08
C PRO A 196 9.95 -1.11 -14.97
N TRP A 197 10.94 -2.00 -15.10
CA TRP A 197 10.75 -3.42 -14.78
C TRP A 197 10.47 -3.63 -13.28
N PRO A 198 9.39 -4.32 -12.88
CA PRO A 198 9.08 -4.47 -11.47
C PRO A 198 10.07 -5.45 -10.78
N PRO A 199 10.60 -5.12 -9.59
CA PRO A 199 11.50 -6.01 -8.85
C PRO A 199 10.86 -7.36 -8.53
N GLY A 200 11.63 -8.44 -8.66
CA GLY A 200 11.20 -9.80 -8.36
C GLY A 200 10.25 -10.43 -9.38
N CYS A 201 10.02 -9.78 -10.53
CA CYS A 201 9.24 -10.34 -11.61
C CYS A 201 10.14 -11.02 -12.64
N PHE A 202 9.75 -12.22 -13.05
CA PHE A 202 10.46 -13.05 -14.03
C PHE A 202 9.47 -13.59 -15.05
N ALA A 203 9.97 -13.89 -16.25
CA ALA A 203 9.16 -14.50 -17.29
C ALA A 203 9.99 -15.48 -18.12
N THR A 204 9.35 -16.56 -18.55
CA THR A 204 9.88 -17.49 -19.56
C THR A 204 8.78 -17.81 -20.55
N GLY A 205 9.12 -17.92 -21.82
CA GLY A 205 8.16 -18.24 -22.88
C GLY A 205 8.68 -17.75 -24.23
N GLU A 206 8.34 -18.47 -25.28
CA GLU A 206 8.49 -17.96 -26.64
C GLU A 206 7.26 -17.10 -26.96
N LEU A 207 7.42 -16.05 -27.77
CA LEU A 207 6.30 -15.27 -28.28
C LEU A 207 6.13 -15.51 -29.78
N SER A 208 4.90 -15.77 -30.20
CA SER A 208 4.54 -15.65 -31.62
C SER A 208 4.47 -14.17 -32.03
N PRO A 209 4.58 -13.84 -33.32
CA PRO A 209 4.37 -12.46 -33.80
C PRO A 209 3.00 -11.88 -33.46
N GLN A 210 2.00 -12.73 -33.21
CA GLN A 210 0.64 -12.35 -32.79
C GLN A 210 0.54 -12.14 -31.27
N GLY A 211 1.62 -12.40 -30.53
CA GLY A 211 1.67 -12.24 -29.08
C GLY A 211 1.17 -13.45 -28.30
N GLU A 212 1.01 -14.62 -28.92
CA GLU A 212 0.72 -15.86 -28.19
C GLU A 212 1.97 -16.32 -27.43
N VAL A 213 1.77 -16.83 -26.21
CA VAL A 213 2.84 -17.36 -25.37
C VAL A 213 2.98 -18.86 -25.64
N LEU A 214 4.09 -19.24 -26.26
CA LEU A 214 4.36 -20.62 -26.69
C LEU A 214 5.14 -21.41 -25.63
N PRO A 215 4.94 -22.74 -25.54
CA PRO A 215 5.61 -23.61 -24.58
C PRO A 215 7.14 -23.57 -24.69
N VAL A 216 7.82 -23.72 -23.55
CA VAL A 216 9.28 -23.78 -23.47
C VAL A 216 9.73 -24.83 -22.46
N GLY A 217 10.95 -25.35 -22.63
CA GLY A 217 11.51 -26.34 -21.71
C GLY A 217 11.98 -25.76 -20.37
N ARG A 218 12.15 -26.67 -19.39
CA ARG A 218 12.84 -26.45 -18.11
C ARG A 218 12.25 -25.33 -17.25
N VAL A 219 10.93 -25.13 -17.32
CA VAL A 219 10.21 -24.06 -16.60
C VAL A 219 10.43 -24.12 -15.08
N ARG A 220 10.40 -25.32 -14.48
CA ARG A 220 10.60 -25.50 -13.03
C ARG A 220 12.03 -25.18 -12.58
N GLU A 221 13.02 -25.53 -13.38
CA GLU A 221 14.42 -25.25 -13.08
C GLU A 221 14.71 -23.74 -13.20
N LYS A 222 14.08 -23.07 -14.17
CA LYS A 222 14.09 -21.61 -14.28
C LYS A 222 13.43 -20.93 -13.08
N PHE A 223 12.28 -21.43 -12.64
CA PHE A 223 11.64 -20.94 -11.42
C PHE A 223 12.52 -21.15 -10.19
N ALA A 224 13.13 -22.34 -10.04
CA ALA A 224 14.02 -22.65 -8.93
C ALA A 224 15.22 -21.70 -8.87
N ALA A 225 15.81 -21.34 -10.02
CA ALA A 225 16.94 -20.42 -10.10
C ALA A 225 16.61 -18.99 -9.60
N CYS A 226 15.34 -18.56 -9.68
CA CYS A 226 14.91 -17.24 -9.20
C CYS A 226 14.08 -17.27 -7.90
N ARG A 227 13.78 -18.46 -7.35
CA ARG A 227 12.89 -18.64 -6.18
C ARG A 227 13.21 -17.72 -4.99
N PRO A 228 14.48 -17.41 -4.63
CA PRO A 228 14.78 -16.54 -3.49
C PRO A 228 14.28 -15.09 -3.64
N GLN A 229 14.02 -14.64 -4.87
CA GLN A 229 13.69 -13.25 -5.19
C GLN A 229 12.39 -13.12 -5.98
N VAL A 230 11.65 -14.22 -6.17
CA VAL A 230 10.47 -14.25 -7.02
C VAL A 230 9.24 -13.72 -6.30
N ARG A 231 8.62 -12.69 -6.87
CA ARG A 231 7.27 -12.22 -6.55
C ARG A 231 6.26 -12.78 -7.55
N VAL A 232 6.65 -12.85 -8.82
CA VAL A 232 5.90 -13.55 -9.86
C VAL A 232 6.84 -14.15 -10.89
N PHE A 233 6.51 -15.33 -11.35
CA PHE A 233 7.11 -16.03 -12.46
C PHE A 233 6.06 -16.33 -13.52
N LEU A 234 6.11 -15.59 -14.62
CA LEU A 234 5.21 -15.75 -15.75
C LEU A 234 5.69 -16.89 -16.64
N TYR A 235 4.78 -17.81 -16.98
CA TYR A 235 5.11 -18.98 -17.79
C TYR A 235 3.98 -19.30 -18.77
N PRO A 236 4.24 -20.10 -19.83
CA PRO A 236 3.20 -20.50 -20.78
C PRO A 236 2.14 -21.37 -20.11
N ASP A 237 0.86 -21.13 -20.40
CA ASP A 237 -0.26 -21.93 -19.85
C ASP A 237 -0.20 -23.43 -20.22
N ILE A 238 0.51 -23.74 -21.31
CA ILE A 238 0.70 -25.10 -21.80
C ILE A 238 2.12 -25.59 -21.47
N GLY A 239 2.21 -26.82 -20.94
CA GLY A 239 3.48 -27.54 -20.77
C GLY A 239 3.89 -27.82 -19.31
N LEU A 240 3.12 -27.35 -18.32
CA LEU A 240 3.32 -27.69 -16.91
C LEU A 240 2.27 -28.74 -16.49
N THR A 241 2.70 -29.95 -16.13
CA THR A 241 1.80 -31.05 -15.73
C THR A 241 1.50 -31.11 -14.23
N ALA A 242 2.37 -30.52 -13.40
CA ALA A 242 2.24 -30.49 -11.94
C ALA A 242 1.65 -29.15 -11.45
N GLN A 243 0.99 -29.18 -10.28
CA GLN A 243 0.39 -28.00 -9.66
C GLN A 243 1.42 -26.85 -9.50
N PRO A 244 1.16 -25.65 -10.04
CA PRO A 244 2.11 -24.53 -9.98
C PRO A 244 2.32 -24.04 -8.55
N ASP A 245 3.52 -23.50 -8.26
CA ASP A 245 3.78 -22.79 -6.99
C ASP A 245 2.96 -21.48 -6.94
N GLU A 246 2.68 -20.96 -5.74
CA GLU A 246 1.86 -19.74 -5.53
C GLU A 246 2.39 -18.47 -6.22
N ASN A 247 3.69 -18.44 -6.52
CA ASN A 247 4.36 -17.33 -7.20
C ASN A 247 4.46 -17.53 -8.72
N MET A 248 3.87 -18.60 -9.27
CA MET A 248 3.83 -18.85 -10.71
C MET A 248 2.47 -18.44 -11.28
N ALA A 249 2.46 -17.76 -12.43
CA ALA A 249 1.24 -17.39 -13.12
C ALA A 249 1.29 -17.75 -14.61
N ALA A 250 0.30 -18.52 -15.05
CA ALA A 250 0.14 -18.95 -16.43
C ALA A 250 -0.29 -17.78 -17.33
N CYS A 251 0.25 -17.75 -18.54
CA CYS A 251 -0.03 -16.74 -19.55
C CYS A 251 -0.28 -17.41 -20.90
N ARG A 252 -1.35 -17.00 -21.58
CA ARG A 252 -1.70 -17.49 -22.93
C ARG A 252 -1.20 -16.55 -24.02
N ASN A 253 -1.17 -15.27 -23.73
CA ASN A 253 -0.73 -14.21 -24.64
C ASN A 253 -0.04 -13.09 -23.88
N LEU A 254 0.54 -12.15 -24.64
CA LEU A 254 1.28 -11.01 -24.13
C LEU A 254 0.39 -10.05 -23.32
N GLU A 255 -0.89 -9.89 -23.68
CA GLU A 255 -1.83 -9.05 -22.92
C GLU A 255 -2.09 -9.61 -21.52
N ASP A 256 -2.36 -10.92 -21.42
CA ASP A 256 -2.57 -11.62 -20.15
C ASP A 256 -1.32 -11.52 -19.26
N ALA A 257 -0.13 -11.63 -19.87
CA ALA A 257 1.14 -11.49 -19.17
C ALA A 257 1.37 -10.05 -18.68
N LEU A 258 1.08 -9.04 -19.51
CA LEU A 258 1.17 -7.62 -19.13
C LEU A 258 0.19 -7.28 -18.02
N PHE A 259 -1.04 -7.78 -18.11
CA PHE A 259 -2.06 -7.62 -17.09
C PHE A 259 -1.58 -8.18 -15.74
N THR A 260 -1.09 -9.42 -15.75
CA THR A 260 -0.57 -10.07 -14.53
C THR A 260 0.61 -9.31 -13.95
N LEU A 261 1.55 -8.87 -14.80
CA LEU A 261 2.72 -8.13 -14.39
C LEU A 261 2.36 -6.77 -13.77
N GLN A 262 1.40 -6.05 -14.35
CA GLN A 262 0.90 -4.77 -13.83
C GLN A 262 0.28 -4.94 -12.44
N LEU A 263 -0.50 -6.00 -12.25
CA LEU A 263 -1.13 -6.25 -10.98
C LEU A 263 -0.13 -6.65 -9.88
N VAL A 264 0.84 -7.51 -10.19
CA VAL A 264 1.90 -7.87 -9.23
C VAL A 264 2.78 -6.67 -8.90
N ALA A 265 3.06 -5.81 -9.88
CA ALA A 265 3.75 -4.54 -9.63
C ALA A 265 2.98 -3.69 -8.59
N GLY A 266 1.65 -3.73 -8.61
CA GLY A 266 0.75 -3.12 -7.63
C GLY A 266 0.61 -3.83 -6.28
N GLY A 267 1.43 -4.86 -6.00
CA GLY A 267 1.45 -5.55 -4.70
C GLY A 267 0.64 -6.85 -4.64
N MET A 268 0.09 -7.29 -5.76
CA MET A 268 -0.77 -8.46 -5.80
C MET A 268 -0.02 -9.80 -5.69
N PRO A 269 -0.58 -10.81 -5.00
CA PRO A 269 -0.11 -12.20 -5.07
C PRO A 269 -0.35 -12.84 -6.45
N ALA A 270 0.68 -13.46 -7.03
CA ALA A 270 0.59 -14.07 -8.36
C ALA A 270 -0.46 -15.19 -8.46
N GLY A 271 -0.62 -16.00 -7.41
CA GLY A 271 -1.58 -17.11 -7.37
C GLY A 271 -3.06 -16.71 -7.49
N LYS A 272 -3.38 -15.41 -7.40
CA LYS A 272 -4.74 -14.89 -7.61
C LYS A 272 -4.96 -14.28 -9.00
N ALA A 273 -3.95 -14.28 -9.88
CA ALA A 273 -4.01 -13.63 -11.18
C ALA A 273 -5.23 -14.06 -12.02
N GLU A 274 -5.57 -15.35 -12.05
CA GLU A 274 -6.71 -15.87 -12.81
C GLU A 274 -8.06 -15.34 -12.30
N LEU A 275 -8.26 -15.32 -10.98
CA LEU A 275 -9.47 -14.72 -10.39
C LEU A 275 -9.62 -13.27 -10.81
N PHE A 276 -8.53 -12.51 -10.79
CA PHE A 276 -8.57 -11.09 -11.15
C PHE A 276 -8.75 -10.85 -12.64
N LYS A 277 -8.16 -11.68 -13.51
CA LYS A 277 -8.47 -11.66 -14.95
C LYS A 277 -9.96 -11.90 -15.18
N ALA A 278 -10.57 -12.85 -14.45
CA ALA A 278 -12.00 -13.10 -14.52
C ALA A 278 -12.83 -11.90 -14.03
N CYS A 279 -12.46 -11.29 -12.90
CA CYS A 279 -13.10 -10.07 -12.39
C CYS A 279 -13.03 -8.91 -13.38
N ALA A 280 -11.92 -8.76 -14.12
CA ALA A 280 -11.76 -7.66 -15.08
C ALA A 280 -12.64 -7.83 -16.34
N ARG A 281 -13.28 -8.99 -16.53
CA ARG A 281 -14.10 -9.33 -17.70
C ARG A 281 -15.55 -9.70 -17.34
N ASN A 282 -15.88 -9.78 -16.05
CA ASN A 282 -17.18 -10.24 -15.56
C ASN A 282 -17.64 -9.35 -14.41
N ASP A 283 -18.75 -8.64 -14.64
CA ASP A 283 -19.41 -7.72 -13.72
C ASP A 283 -19.83 -8.37 -12.40
N HIS A 284 -20.42 -9.56 -12.43
CA HIS A 284 -20.84 -10.28 -11.23
C HIS A 284 -19.65 -10.70 -10.36
N LEU A 285 -18.61 -11.30 -10.96
CA LEU A 285 -17.40 -11.68 -10.24
C LEU A 285 -16.66 -10.46 -9.69
N LEU A 286 -16.65 -9.35 -10.44
CA LEU A 286 -16.08 -8.08 -9.98
C LEU A 286 -16.75 -7.61 -8.69
N LEU A 287 -18.08 -7.55 -8.64
CA LEU A 287 -18.81 -7.09 -7.46
C LEU A 287 -18.72 -8.07 -6.29
N GLU A 288 -18.77 -9.37 -6.54
CA GLU A 288 -18.65 -10.41 -5.51
C GLU A 288 -17.27 -10.38 -4.82
N ASN A 289 -16.21 -10.13 -5.59
CA ASN A 289 -14.84 -10.13 -5.09
C ASN A 289 -14.32 -8.73 -4.77
N PHE A 290 -15.17 -7.70 -4.86
CA PHE A 290 -14.77 -6.30 -4.87
C PHE A 290 -13.83 -5.91 -3.71
N ARG A 291 -14.15 -6.36 -2.51
CA ARG A 291 -13.37 -6.10 -1.27
C ARG A 291 -11.97 -6.74 -1.25
N PHE A 292 -11.72 -7.74 -2.09
CA PHE A 292 -10.45 -8.47 -2.16
C PHE A 292 -9.52 -7.98 -3.27
N LEU A 293 -9.98 -7.02 -4.07
CA LEU A 293 -9.23 -6.47 -5.19
C LEU A 293 -8.30 -5.35 -4.69
N PRO A 294 -7.03 -5.32 -5.11
CA PRO A 294 -6.09 -4.28 -4.71
C PRO A 294 -6.35 -2.97 -5.45
N ASP A 295 -5.85 -1.85 -4.92
CA ASP A 295 -5.97 -0.52 -5.51
C ASP A 295 -5.54 -0.47 -6.99
N SER A 296 -4.40 -1.10 -7.30
CA SER A 296 -3.86 -1.17 -8.66
C SER A 296 -4.78 -1.83 -9.67
N PHE A 297 -5.72 -2.67 -9.21
CA PHE A 297 -6.72 -3.30 -10.07
C PHE A 297 -7.76 -2.29 -10.58
N PHE A 298 -8.18 -1.36 -9.72
CA PHE A 298 -9.18 -0.36 -10.08
C PHE A 298 -8.61 0.77 -10.95
N GLY A 299 -7.29 0.98 -10.88
CA GLY A 299 -6.56 1.83 -11.83
C GLY A 299 -6.50 1.30 -13.27
N LEU A 300 -6.97 0.08 -13.54
CA LEU A 300 -6.96 -0.48 -14.89
C LEU A 300 -8.05 0.15 -15.79
N PRO A 301 -7.73 0.58 -17.02
CA PRO A 301 -8.69 1.19 -17.94
C PRO A 301 -9.92 0.32 -18.20
N GLN A 302 -9.74 -0.99 -18.38
CA GLN A 302 -10.83 -1.94 -18.63
C GLN A 302 -11.77 -2.10 -17.42
N VAL A 303 -11.24 -2.04 -16.19
CA VAL A 303 -12.06 -2.11 -14.97
C VAL A 303 -12.85 -0.82 -14.80
N SER A 304 -12.20 0.33 -15.02
CA SER A 304 -12.88 1.63 -15.04
C SER A 304 -13.99 1.70 -16.10
N ALA A 305 -13.75 1.15 -17.30
CA ALA A 305 -14.75 1.07 -18.35
C ALA A 305 -15.94 0.18 -17.96
N LEU A 306 -15.66 -1.01 -17.40
CA LEU A 306 -16.69 -1.94 -16.92
C LEU A 306 -17.56 -1.31 -15.83
N LEU A 307 -16.97 -0.65 -14.83
CA LEU A 307 -17.71 0.05 -13.78
C LEU A 307 -18.60 1.18 -14.33
N ARG A 308 -18.11 1.95 -15.31
CA ARG A 308 -18.90 3.00 -15.96
C ARG A 308 -20.03 2.42 -16.82
N GLU A 309 -19.81 1.28 -17.47
CA GLU A 309 -20.86 0.59 -18.23
C GLU A 309 -21.99 0.13 -17.32
N MET A 310 -21.65 -0.44 -16.15
CA MET A 310 -22.63 -0.82 -15.13
C MET A 310 -23.38 0.40 -14.61
N ALA A 311 -22.69 1.51 -14.34
CA ALA A 311 -23.31 2.76 -13.91
C ALA A 311 -24.23 3.37 -14.99
N GLY A 312 -23.94 3.15 -16.28
CA GLY A 312 -24.79 3.54 -17.39
C GLY A 312 -26.07 2.71 -17.53
N ARG A 313 -26.15 1.56 -16.85
CA ARG A 313 -27.33 0.67 -16.81
C ARG A 313 -27.64 0.29 -15.35
N PRO A 314 -28.02 1.25 -14.50
CA PRO A 314 -27.99 1.07 -13.04
C PRO A 314 -29.03 0.08 -12.50
N ALA A 315 -30.21 -0.05 -13.13
CA ALA A 315 -31.29 -0.89 -12.61
C ALA A 315 -30.88 -2.36 -12.27
N PRO A 316 -30.20 -3.12 -13.16
CA PRO A 316 -29.73 -4.46 -12.84
C PRO A 316 -28.55 -4.54 -11.85
N PHE A 317 -27.79 -3.45 -11.66
CA PHE A 317 -26.50 -3.50 -10.94
C PHE A 317 -26.50 -2.76 -9.62
N LEU A 318 -27.33 -1.74 -9.44
CA LEU A 318 -27.31 -0.87 -8.26
C LEU A 318 -27.43 -1.64 -6.93
N PRO A 319 -28.28 -2.67 -6.77
CA PRO A 319 -28.33 -3.47 -5.54
C PRO A 319 -26.97 -4.11 -5.20
N SER A 320 -26.37 -4.81 -6.16
CA SER A 320 -25.08 -5.49 -5.99
C SER A 320 -23.93 -4.50 -5.81
N MET A 321 -23.97 -3.36 -6.51
CA MET A 321 -22.97 -2.30 -6.36
C MET A 321 -23.07 -1.63 -4.98
N ALA A 322 -24.28 -1.42 -4.46
CA ALA A 322 -24.50 -0.88 -3.13
C ALA A 322 -24.00 -1.84 -2.04
N ASP A 323 -24.28 -3.14 -2.17
CA ASP A 323 -23.75 -4.16 -1.25
C ASP A 323 -22.21 -4.22 -1.29
N ALA A 324 -21.62 -4.17 -2.50
CA ALA A 324 -20.17 -4.11 -2.67
C ALA A 324 -19.57 -2.83 -2.05
N LEU A 325 -20.25 -1.69 -2.19
CA LEU A 325 -19.82 -0.41 -1.62
C LEU A 325 -19.87 -0.44 -0.08
N VAL A 326 -20.95 -0.94 0.52
CA VAL A 326 -21.07 -1.08 1.98
C VAL A 326 -19.99 -2.02 2.53
N ALA A 327 -19.78 -3.17 1.88
CA ALA A 327 -18.73 -4.11 2.25
C ALA A 327 -17.32 -3.51 2.11
N ALA A 328 -17.08 -2.72 1.05
CA ALA A 328 -15.83 -2.00 0.86
C ALA A 328 -15.63 -0.94 1.95
N ALA A 329 -16.70 -0.22 2.32
CA ALA A 329 -16.64 0.88 3.28
C ALA A 329 -16.31 0.41 4.70
N ALA A 330 -16.84 -0.75 5.12
CA ALA A 330 -16.64 -1.31 6.45
C ALA A 330 -15.16 -1.46 6.86
N HIS A 331 -14.27 -1.65 5.89
CA HIS A 331 -12.82 -1.79 6.11
C HIS A 331 -11.98 -0.80 5.29
N ASN A 332 -12.60 0.25 4.75
CA ASN A 332 -11.94 1.24 3.89
C ASN A 332 -11.13 0.61 2.75
N HIS A 333 -11.70 -0.38 2.05
CA HIS A 333 -11.03 -1.08 0.98
C HIS A 333 -10.76 -0.16 -0.23
N PRO A 334 -9.63 -0.32 -0.95
CA PRO A 334 -9.22 0.62 -2.00
C PRO A 334 -10.20 0.80 -3.17
N GLY A 335 -11.03 -0.21 -3.47
CA GLY A 335 -12.05 -0.08 -4.52
C GLY A 335 -13.19 0.87 -4.18
N GLY A 336 -13.43 1.10 -2.90
CA GLY A 336 -14.53 1.92 -2.39
C GLY A 336 -14.71 3.28 -3.07
N PRO A 337 -13.66 4.13 -3.09
CA PRO A 337 -13.67 5.41 -3.79
C PRO A 337 -14.05 5.31 -5.27
N TYR A 338 -13.66 4.23 -5.96
CA TYR A 338 -14.00 4.03 -7.37
C TYR A 338 -15.48 3.77 -7.58
N LEU A 339 -16.13 2.99 -6.70
CA LEU A 339 -17.59 2.82 -6.73
C LEU A 339 -18.30 4.11 -6.31
N ALA A 340 -17.94 4.70 -5.17
CA ALA A 340 -18.59 5.89 -4.64
C ALA A 340 -18.58 7.06 -5.64
N GLY A 341 -17.55 7.15 -6.49
CA GLY A 341 -17.43 8.17 -7.54
C GLY A 341 -18.27 7.94 -8.80
N LEU A 342 -19.00 6.83 -8.92
CA LEU A 342 -19.82 6.53 -10.11
C LEU A 342 -21.13 7.32 -10.16
N PHE A 343 -21.67 7.70 -9.01
CA PHE A 343 -22.93 8.43 -8.90
C PHE A 343 -22.79 9.64 -8.00
N LEU A 344 -23.34 10.77 -8.44
CA LEU A 344 -23.57 11.93 -7.60
C LEU A 344 -24.87 11.75 -6.79
N PRO A 345 -25.08 12.51 -5.71
CA PRO A 345 -26.35 12.47 -4.96
C PRO A 345 -27.57 12.70 -5.86
N ALA A 346 -27.47 13.63 -6.81
CA ALA A 346 -28.54 13.91 -7.78
C ALA A 346 -28.82 12.75 -8.75
N ASP A 347 -27.83 11.89 -9.02
CA ASP A 347 -28.05 10.69 -9.84
C ASP A 347 -28.87 9.66 -9.08
N ILE A 348 -28.51 9.41 -7.82
CA ILE A 348 -29.26 8.50 -6.94
C ILE A 348 -30.69 9.00 -6.70
N GLU A 349 -30.87 10.30 -6.52
CA GLU A 349 -32.21 10.91 -6.39
C GLU A 349 -33.09 10.64 -7.61
N ARG A 350 -32.55 10.87 -8.81
CA ARG A 350 -33.26 10.61 -10.07
C ARG A 350 -33.57 9.13 -10.25
N LEU A 351 -32.65 8.25 -9.86
CA LEU A 351 -32.84 6.81 -9.95
C LEU A 351 -33.96 6.33 -9.02
N ALA A 352 -33.96 6.74 -7.76
CA ALA A 352 -35.02 6.42 -6.80
C ALA A 352 -36.39 6.95 -7.28
N ALA A 353 -36.43 8.20 -7.74
CA ALA A 353 -37.67 8.80 -8.25
C ALA A 353 -38.21 8.11 -9.53
N GLY A 354 -37.33 7.63 -10.40
CA GLY A 354 -37.70 6.94 -11.64
C GLY A 354 -37.98 5.44 -11.49
N HIS A 355 -37.44 4.81 -10.44
CA HIS A 355 -37.49 3.37 -10.20
C HIS A 355 -37.68 3.09 -8.69
N PRO A 356 -38.92 3.14 -8.18
CA PRO A 356 -39.20 2.91 -6.75
C PRO A 356 -38.74 1.53 -6.23
N ASP A 357 -38.59 0.55 -7.11
CA ASP A 357 -38.02 -0.76 -6.80
C ASP A 357 -36.54 -0.70 -6.38
N LEU A 358 -35.85 0.41 -6.69
CA LEU A 358 -34.45 0.65 -6.36
C LEU A 358 -34.26 1.49 -5.09
N ASP A 359 -35.32 1.98 -4.44
CA ASP A 359 -35.23 2.88 -3.27
C ASP A 359 -34.33 2.32 -2.16
N PHE A 360 -34.46 1.02 -1.87
CA PHE A 360 -33.63 0.38 -0.86
C PHE A 360 -32.15 0.27 -1.28
N ALA A 361 -31.87 0.01 -2.55
CA ALA A 361 -30.51 -0.02 -3.07
C ALA A 361 -29.88 1.38 -3.09
N ALA A 362 -30.66 2.41 -3.45
CA ALA A 362 -30.29 3.81 -3.36
C ALA A 362 -29.99 4.24 -1.91
N PHE A 363 -30.81 3.80 -0.96
CA PHE A 363 -30.58 4.03 0.46
C PHE A 363 -29.28 3.37 0.94
N LYS A 364 -29.04 2.10 0.60
CA LYS A 364 -27.78 1.40 0.91
C LYS A 364 -26.57 2.07 0.27
N TRP A 365 -26.70 2.55 -0.96
CA TRP A 365 -25.65 3.32 -1.63
C TRP A 365 -25.27 4.55 -0.80
N CYS A 366 -26.27 5.29 -0.31
CA CYS A 366 -26.03 6.44 0.55
C CYS A 366 -25.31 6.03 1.85
N ILE A 367 -25.70 4.92 2.50
CA ILE A 367 -24.98 4.40 3.68
C ILE A 367 -23.51 4.12 3.36
N GLY A 368 -23.22 3.44 2.25
CA GLY A 368 -21.86 3.15 1.80
C GLY A 368 -21.04 4.42 1.60
N CYS A 369 -21.59 5.43 0.92
CA CYS A 369 -20.95 6.73 0.74
C CYS A 369 -20.71 7.49 2.06
N ILE A 370 -21.69 7.50 2.98
CA ILE A 370 -21.54 8.11 4.31
C ILE A 370 -20.43 7.39 5.08
N SER A 371 -20.39 6.06 5.03
CA SER A 371 -19.36 5.26 5.70
C SER A 371 -17.95 5.59 5.17
N PHE A 372 -17.78 5.72 3.86
CA PHE A 372 -16.50 6.16 3.26
C PHE A 372 -16.12 7.60 3.63
N ALA A 373 -17.07 8.54 3.51
CA ALA A 373 -16.86 9.92 3.89
C ALA A 373 -16.46 10.02 5.37
N ASN A 374 -17.14 9.25 6.23
CA ASN A 374 -16.75 9.07 7.61
C ASN A 374 -15.31 8.58 7.68
N HIS A 375 -14.93 7.45 7.06
CA HIS A 375 -13.55 6.91 7.02
C HIS A 375 -12.47 7.91 6.60
N ARG A 376 -12.77 8.85 5.71
CA ARG A 376 -11.85 9.92 5.28
C ARG A 376 -11.88 11.16 6.16
N GLY A 377 -12.87 11.29 7.04
CA GLY A 377 -13.09 12.50 7.83
C GLY A 377 -13.73 13.64 7.04
N ASP A 378 -14.45 13.30 5.97
CA ASP A 378 -15.14 14.21 5.05
C ASP A 378 -16.55 14.53 5.55
N ILE A 379 -16.66 15.61 6.32
CA ILE A 379 -17.93 16.01 6.95
C ILE A 379 -18.93 16.50 5.89
N GLN A 380 -18.47 17.30 4.93
CA GLN A 380 -19.34 17.89 3.90
C GLN A 380 -19.79 16.85 2.88
N GLY A 381 -18.90 15.93 2.48
CA GLY A 381 -19.25 14.81 1.61
C GLY A 381 -20.31 13.91 2.25
N ALA A 382 -20.19 13.62 3.55
CA ALA A 382 -21.16 12.81 4.28
C ALA A 382 -22.55 13.49 4.36
N GLU A 383 -22.60 14.81 4.52
CA GLU A 383 -23.85 15.58 4.68
C GLU A 383 -24.83 15.40 3.52
N HIS A 384 -24.33 15.48 2.29
CA HIS A 384 -25.17 15.37 1.09
C HIS A 384 -25.81 13.99 0.98
N TRP A 385 -25.04 12.94 1.26
CA TRP A 385 -25.53 11.57 1.26
C TRP A 385 -26.46 11.28 2.43
N ARG A 386 -26.22 11.90 3.59
CA ARG A 386 -27.13 11.81 4.74
C ARG A 386 -28.50 12.40 4.42
N ALA A 387 -28.54 13.63 3.90
CA ALA A 387 -29.79 14.28 3.55
C ALA A 387 -30.58 13.47 2.50
N MET A 388 -29.91 12.75 1.61
CA MET A 388 -30.54 11.81 0.68
C MET A 388 -31.10 10.57 1.38
N ALA A 389 -30.28 9.92 2.22
CA ALA A 389 -30.68 8.73 2.97
C ALA A 389 -31.91 9.01 3.87
N GLU A 390 -31.98 10.19 4.49
CA GLU A 390 -33.12 10.60 5.32
C GLU A 390 -34.42 10.67 4.51
N ARG A 391 -34.37 11.17 3.26
CA ARG A 391 -35.53 11.20 2.37
C ARG A 391 -35.98 9.79 1.95
N LEU A 392 -35.04 8.88 1.75
CA LEU A 392 -35.30 7.49 1.35
C LEU A 392 -35.70 6.59 2.53
N MET A 393 -35.65 7.09 3.76
CA MET A 393 -35.81 6.30 4.98
C MET A 393 -37.24 5.81 5.24
N GLU A 394 -38.26 6.41 4.61
CA GLU A 394 -39.68 6.18 4.92
C GLU A 394 -40.13 4.72 4.71
N GLY A 395 -39.46 3.95 3.83
CA GLY A 395 -39.73 2.53 3.58
C GLY A 395 -38.77 1.52 4.23
N VAL A 396 -37.76 1.99 4.97
CA VAL A 396 -36.64 1.15 5.43
C VAL A 396 -36.98 0.43 6.75
N ARG A 397 -36.51 -0.82 6.92
CA ARG A 397 -36.72 -1.65 8.13
C ARG A 397 -35.75 -1.28 9.26
N GLY A 398 -36.06 -1.74 10.48
CA GLY A 398 -35.36 -1.34 11.72
C GLY A 398 -33.85 -1.50 11.71
N ALA A 399 -33.32 -2.65 11.29
CA ALA A 399 -31.87 -2.92 11.32
C ALA A 399 -31.07 -2.00 10.38
N ASP A 400 -31.56 -1.75 9.16
CA ASP A 400 -30.92 -0.87 8.18
C ASP A 400 -31.04 0.61 8.60
N LYS A 401 -32.17 0.99 9.24
CA LYS A 401 -32.32 2.30 9.89
C LYS A 401 -31.28 2.50 10.99
N LEU A 402 -31.08 1.49 11.83
CA LEU A 402 -30.08 1.55 12.90
C LEU A 402 -28.65 1.66 12.36
N GLU A 403 -28.33 0.96 11.27
CA GLU A 403 -27.05 1.09 10.57
C GLU A 403 -26.83 2.52 10.04
N PHE A 404 -27.83 3.10 9.36
CA PHE A 404 -27.79 4.50 8.94
C PHE A 404 -27.57 5.45 10.14
N LEU A 405 -28.37 5.30 11.21
CA LEU A 405 -28.23 6.15 12.39
C LEU A 405 -26.87 6.00 13.08
N ASN A 406 -26.27 4.81 13.05
CA ASN A 406 -24.92 4.58 13.54
C ASN A 406 -23.90 5.39 12.74
N HIS A 407 -23.96 5.34 11.41
CA HIS A 407 -23.08 6.14 10.54
C HIS A 407 -23.33 7.65 10.67
N ARG A 408 -24.58 8.06 10.84
CA ARG A 408 -24.94 9.45 11.13
C ARG A 408 -24.36 9.91 12.47
N PHE A 409 -24.45 9.09 13.51
CA PHE A 409 -23.88 9.39 14.82
C PHE A 409 -22.37 9.62 14.74
N VAL A 410 -21.65 8.79 13.98
CA VAL A 410 -20.22 9.00 13.68
C VAL A 410 -20.02 10.33 12.93
N GLY A 411 -20.81 10.62 11.90
CA GLY A 411 -20.70 11.88 11.16
C GLY A 411 -20.91 13.12 12.04
N GLU A 412 -21.92 13.08 12.92
CA GLU A 412 -22.34 14.21 13.76
C GLU A 412 -21.47 14.43 14.99
N ARG A 413 -21.08 13.34 15.68
CA ARG A 413 -20.30 13.42 16.93
C ARG A 413 -18.82 13.29 16.65
N PHE A 414 -18.45 12.25 15.90
CA PHE A 414 -17.06 11.80 15.82
C PHE A 414 -16.24 12.67 14.89
N ASN A 415 -16.67 12.85 13.65
CA ASN A 415 -15.91 13.64 12.68
C ASN A 415 -15.84 15.12 13.07
N ARG A 416 -16.83 15.60 13.83
CA ARG A 416 -16.90 17.00 14.28
C ARG A 416 -16.19 17.26 15.60
N TYR A 417 -15.64 16.24 16.28
CA TYR A 417 -15.14 16.37 17.65
C TYR A 417 -16.21 16.91 18.63
N ASP A 418 -17.47 16.53 18.42
CA ASP A 418 -18.61 16.89 19.27
C ASP A 418 -18.95 15.73 20.22
N PHE A 419 -18.10 15.56 21.23
CA PHE A 419 -18.25 14.51 22.23
C PHE A 419 -19.18 14.98 23.36
N ARG A 420 -20.42 14.50 23.36
CA ARG A 420 -21.37 14.74 24.46
C ARG A 420 -22.04 13.42 24.85
N PRO A 421 -22.33 13.20 26.13
CA PRO A 421 -22.79 11.90 26.63
C PRO A 421 -24.23 11.55 26.22
N GLU A 422 -25.02 12.53 25.77
CA GLU A 422 -26.44 12.30 25.45
C GLU A 422 -26.58 11.48 24.18
N ILE A 423 -27.32 10.37 24.28
CA ILE A 423 -27.71 9.54 23.13
C ILE A 423 -28.88 10.24 22.40
N PRO A 424 -28.80 10.47 21.08
CA PRO A 424 -29.89 11.02 20.29
C PRO A 424 -31.19 10.25 20.48
N ALA A 425 -32.31 10.97 20.57
CA ALA A 425 -33.61 10.40 20.92
C ALA A 425 -34.08 9.34 19.92
N ASP A 426 -33.83 9.52 18.63
CA ASP A 426 -34.15 8.56 17.58
C ASP A 426 -33.33 7.26 17.69
N ILE A 427 -32.05 7.35 18.05
CA ILE A 427 -31.22 6.19 18.38
C ILE A 427 -31.76 5.49 19.64
N ALA A 428 -32.08 6.25 20.69
CA ALA A 428 -32.61 5.67 21.94
C ALA A 428 -33.91 4.89 21.71
N VAL A 429 -34.82 5.42 20.88
CA VAL A 429 -36.08 4.74 20.51
C VAL A 429 -35.81 3.44 19.73
N LEU A 430 -34.93 3.46 18.74
CA LEU A 430 -34.61 2.24 17.98
C LEU A 430 -33.85 1.20 18.81
N LEU A 431 -32.96 1.64 19.71
CA LEU A 431 -32.28 0.77 20.65
C LEU A 431 -33.28 0.03 21.54
N GLU A 432 -34.26 0.73 22.12
CA GLU A 432 -35.27 0.11 22.97
C GLU A 432 -36.07 -0.96 22.20
N ILE A 433 -36.38 -0.71 20.92
CA ILE A 433 -37.07 -1.69 20.06
C ILE A 433 -36.18 -2.92 19.83
N GLU A 434 -34.93 -2.74 19.42
CA GLU A 434 -34.00 -3.85 19.16
C GLU A 434 -33.65 -4.62 20.43
N GLU A 435 -33.54 -3.96 21.59
CA GLU A 435 -33.36 -4.58 22.90
C GLU A 435 -34.54 -5.48 23.27
N ARG A 436 -35.78 -5.03 23.05
CA ARG A 436 -36.97 -5.85 23.27
C ARG A 436 -37.00 -7.07 22.35
N ILE A 437 -36.63 -6.90 21.08
CA ILE A 437 -36.51 -8.02 20.14
C ILE A 437 -35.45 -9.02 20.61
N GLN A 438 -34.28 -8.53 21.04
CA GLN A 438 -33.18 -9.33 21.56
C GLN A 438 -33.55 -10.10 22.83
N ALA A 439 -34.33 -9.48 23.72
CA ALA A 439 -34.81 -10.11 24.95
C ALA A 439 -35.80 -11.27 24.67
N ILE A 440 -36.61 -11.16 23.61
CA ILE A 440 -37.55 -12.21 23.19
C ILE A 440 -36.82 -13.34 22.46
N SER A 441 -35.84 -13.01 21.63
CA SER A 441 -35.09 -13.96 20.81
C SER A 441 -33.59 -13.67 20.89
N PRO A 442 -32.90 -14.19 21.91
CA PRO A 442 -31.46 -13.99 22.07
C PRO A 442 -30.71 -14.61 20.89
N ARG A 443 -30.14 -13.77 20.04
CA ARG A 443 -29.32 -14.15 18.89
C ARG A 443 -28.21 -13.14 18.66
N ASP A 444 -27.18 -13.53 17.93
CA ASP A 444 -26.15 -12.57 17.52
C ASP A 444 -26.81 -11.45 16.69
N ASN A 445 -26.68 -10.21 17.13
CA ASN A 445 -27.27 -9.02 16.50
C ASN A 445 -26.16 -8.01 16.19
N ARG A 446 -25.67 -8.09 14.95
CA ARG A 446 -24.57 -7.27 14.45
C ARG A 446 -24.88 -5.77 14.51
N SER A 447 -26.07 -5.34 14.09
CA SER A 447 -26.44 -3.92 14.07
C SER A 447 -26.50 -3.36 15.49
N LEU A 448 -27.06 -4.13 16.44
CA LEU A 448 -27.11 -3.75 17.85
C LEU A 448 -25.71 -3.71 18.49
N GLY A 449 -24.86 -4.70 18.22
CA GLY A 449 -23.47 -4.69 18.67
C GLY A 449 -22.67 -3.51 18.13
N ALA A 450 -22.87 -3.16 16.85
CA ALA A 450 -22.21 -2.04 16.20
C ALA A 450 -22.59 -0.69 16.83
N ILE A 451 -23.89 -0.42 17.04
CA ILE A 451 -24.33 0.84 17.65
C ILE A 451 -23.90 0.93 19.12
N TYR A 452 -23.94 -0.16 19.89
CA TYR A 452 -23.42 -0.16 21.26
C TYR A 452 -21.91 0.11 21.28
N GLY A 453 -21.16 -0.47 20.35
CA GLY A 453 -19.73 -0.19 20.19
C GLY A 453 -19.46 1.29 19.91
N THR A 454 -20.25 1.92 19.04
CA THR A 454 -20.18 3.36 18.78
C THR A 454 -20.52 4.19 20.02
N ILE A 455 -21.57 3.83 20.76
CA ILE A 455 -21.94 4.52 22.00
C ILE A 455 -20.84 4.39 23.06
N ALA A 456 -20.27 3.19 23.23
CA ALA A 456 -19.13 2.94 24.10
C ALA A 456 -17.95 3.87 23.72
N GLN A 457 -17.63 3.93 22.43
CA GLN A 457 -16.58 4.80 21.91
C GLN A 457 -16.83 6.29 22.24
N ASN A 458 -18.07 6.76 22.08
CA ASN A 458 -18.45 8.14 22.43
C ASN A 458 -18.23 8.45 23.91
N PHE A 459 -18.63 7.56 24.82
CA PHE A 459 -18.38 7.73 26.25
C PHE A 459 -16.88 7.77 26.55
N GLY A 460 -16.09 6.93 25.86
CA GLY A 460 -14.64 7.04 25.86
C GLY A 460 -14.11 8.42 25.49
N PHE A 461 -14.68 9.04 24.45
CA PHE A 461 -14.29 10.39 24.02
C PHE A 461 -14.77 11.50 24.94
N CYS A 462 -15.87 11.30 25.65
CA CYS A 462 -16.31 12.21 26.70
C CYS A 462 -15.35 12.24 27.89
N GLY A 463 -14.45 11.25 28.00
CA GLY A 463 -13.32 11.24 28.92
C GLY A 463 -13.53 10.38 30.17
N PRO A 464 -12.56 10.41 31.10
CA PRO A 464 -12.49 9.46 32.22
C PRO A 464 -13.69 9.45 33.18
N SER A 465 -14.47 10.53 33.24
CA SER A 465 -15.70 10.60 34.06
C SER A 465 -16.79 9.63 33.59
N TYR A 466 -16.73 9.14 32.35
CA TYR A 466 -17.72 8.24 31.74
C TYR A 466 -17.21 6.80 31.57
N LEU A 467 -16.18 6.42 32.33
CA LEU A 467 -15.58 5.08 32.25
C LEU A 467 -16.58 3.97 32.61
N ALA A 468 -17.55 4.24 33.47
CA ALA A 468 -18.59 3.27 33.86
C ALA A 468 -19.53 2.97 32.67
N GLU A 469 -19.96 4.02 31.96
CA GLU A 469 -20.79 3.93 30.77
C GLU A 469 -20.04 3.28 29.61
N LEU A 470 -18.77 3.64 29.40
CA LEU A 470 -17.88 2.97 28.43
C LEU A 470 -17.86 1.46 28.69
N ARG A 471 -17.62 1.03 29.94
CA ARG A 471 -17.61 -0.40 30.28
C ARG A 471 -18.95 -1.07 30.01
N ARG A 472 -20.05 -0.46 30.48
CA ARG A 472 -21.40 -0.99 30.27
C ARG A 472 -21.70 -1.21 28.79
N TYR A 473 -21.44 -0.21 27.94
CA TYR A 473 -21.73 -0.32 26.52
C TYR A 473 -20.74 -1.23 25.77
N THR A 474 -19.49 -1.35 26.23
CA THR A 474 -18.57 -2.39 25.74
C THR A 474 -19.11 -3.79 26.02
N ASP A 475 -19.58 -4.06 27.24
CA ASP A 475 -20.14 -5.36 27.62
C ASP A 475 -21.41 -5.68 26.82
N LEU A 476 -22.30 -4.70 26.64
CA LEU A 476 -23.49 -4.83 25.79
C LEU A 476 -23.12 -5.11 24.32
N ALA A 477 -22.12 -4.42 23.78
CA ALA A 477 -21.66 -4.63 22.40
C ALA A 477 -21.11 -6.05 22.22
N VAL A 478 -20.24 -6.50 23.12
CA VAL A 478 -19.66 -7.86 23.08
C VAL A 478 -20.76 -8.91 23.19
N ALA A 479 -21.73 -8.73 24.10
CA ALA A 479 -22.86 -9.64 24.24
C ALA A 479 -23.73 -9.70 22.99
N ALA A 480 -23.99 -8.56 22.34
CA ALA A 480 -24.79 -8.49 21.12
C ALA A 480 -24.07 -9.09 19.90
N PHE A 481 -22.75 -8.95 19.78
CA PHE A 481 -21.97 -9.62 18.72
C PHE A 481 -21.91 -11.15 18.90
N GLY A 482 -22.07 -11.64 20.13
CA GLY A 482 -22.18 -13.06 20.44
C GLY A 482 -20.97 -13.87 19.98
N ARG A 483 -21.16 -14.82 19.06
CA ARG A 483 -20.07 -15.70 18.58
C ARG A 483 -19.15 -15.02 17.56
N ASN A 484 -19.49 -13.83 17.07
CA ASN A 484 -18.65 -13.11 16.11
C ASN A 484 -17.46 -12.43 16.80
N GLN A 485 -16.39 -13.19 17.02
CA GLN A 485 -15.24 -12.76 17.83
C GLN A 485 -14.55 -11.52 17.25
N VAL A 486 -14.44 -11.37 15.92
CA VAL A 486 -13.66 -10.28 15.30
C VAL A 486 -14.26 -8.91 15.57
N GLU A 487 -15.59 -8.75 15.38
CA GLU A 487 -16.25 -7.46 15.61
C GLU A 487 -16.29 -7.07 17.09
N SER A 488 -16.31 -8.08 17.98
CA SER A 488 -16.27 -7.88 19.43
C SER A 488 -14.92 -7.34 19.93
N LEU A 489 -13.85 -7.42 19.13
CA LEU A 489 -12.53 -6.91 19.51
C LEU A 489 -12.52 -5.38 19.58
N ARG A 490 -13.30 -4.70 18.72
CA ARG A 490 -13.23 -3.24 18.62
C ARG A 490 -13.73 -2.53 19.89
N PRO A 491 -14.89 -2.90 20.48
CA PRO A 491 -15.31 -2.37 21.78
C PRO A 491 -14.34 -2.66 22.93
N GLN A 492 -13.62 -3.79 22.89
CA GLN A 492 -12.60 -4.11 23.91
C GLN A 492 -11.40 -3.18 23.81
N ALA A 493 -10.94 -2.87 22.59
CA ALA A 493 -9.88 -1.88 22.39
C ALA A 493 -10.26 -0.51 22.95
N TYR A 494 -11.53 -0.07 22.78
CA TYR A 494 -12.03 1.19 23.34
C TYR A 494 -11.95 1.21 24.87
N LEU A 495 -12.30 0.11 25.53
CA LEU A 495 -12.18 0.01 26.97
C LEU A 495 -10.71 0.11 27.42
N ILE A 496 -9.78 -0.54 26.72
CA ILE A 496 -8.34 -0.44 27.03
C ILE A 496 -7.90 1.02 26.90
N TYR A 497 -8.26 1.73 25.82
CA TYR A 497 -7.92 3.14 25.68
C TYR A 497 -8.54 4.01 26.79
N GLY A 498 -9.80 3.79 27.15
CA GLY A 498 -10.45 4.52 28.23
C GLY A 498 -9.79 4.28 29.59
N LEU A 499 -9.32 3.06 29.85
CA LEU A 499 -8.52 2.75 31.04
C LEU A 499 -7.17 3.49 31.04
N LEU A 500 -6.49 3.55 29.89
CA LEU A 500 -5.23 4.30 29.75
C LEU A 500 -5.44 5.80 29.98
N ASP A 501 -6.47 6.40 29.37
CA ASP A 501 -6.78 7.82 29.54
C ASP A 501 -7.26 8.15 30.97
N ALA A 502 -7.83 7.17 31.69
CA ALA A 502 -8.16 7.27 33.12
C ALA A 502 -6.97 6.96 34.07
N GLY A 503 -5.79 6.64 33.54
CA GLY A 503 -4.60 6.30 34.34
C GLY A 503 -4.68 4.94 35.06
N ARG A 504 -5.56 4.04 34.63
CA ARG A 504 -5.76 2.68 35.18
C ARG A 504 -4.86 1.67 34.48
N PHE A 505 -3.53 1.87 34.58
CA PHE A 505 -2.55 1.12 33.79
C PHE A 505 -2.52 -0.40 34.05
N GLU A 506 -2.65 -0.84 35.30
CA GLU A 506 -2.66 -2.27 35.64
C GLU A 506 -3.88 -2.98 35.05
N GLU A 507 -5.07 -2.37 35.15
CA GLU A 507 -6.28 -2.92 34.55
C GLU A 507 -6.19 -2.92 33.02
N ALA A 508 -5.64 -1.86 32.42
CA ALA A 508 -5.39 -1.80 30.98
C ALA A 508 -4.45 -2.92 30.51
N ALA A 509 -3.40 -3.23 31.27
CA ALA A 509 -2.46 -4.31 30.98
C ALA A 509 -3.14 -5.69 31.03
N ALA A 510 -3.89 -5.98 32.11
CA ALA A 510 -4.62 -7.24 32.24
C ALA A 510 -5.65 -7.43 31.10
N ARG A 511 -6.37 -6.36 30.75
CA ARG A 511 -7.31 -6.36 29.62
C ARG A 511 -6.61 -6.53 28.28
N LEU A 512 -5.46 -5.91 28.07
CA LEU A 512 -4.65 -6.11 26.86
C LEU A 512 -4.21 -7.56 26.69
N ASN A 513 -3.79 -8.22 27.77
CA ASN A 513 -3.38 -9.62 27.73
C ASN A 513 -4.54 -10.53 27.31
N GLY A 514 -5.72 -10.36 27.93
CA GLY A 514 -6.93 -11.07 27.51
C GLY A 514 -7.33 -10.77 26.05
N TYR A 515 -7.18 -9.52 25.63
CA TYR A 515 -7.48 -9.06 24.26
C TYR A 515 -6.55 -9.68 23.19
N LEU A 516 -5.28 -9.92 23.52
CA LEU A 516 -4.30 -10.57 22.65
C LEU A 516 -4.34 -12.10 22.74
N GLY A 517 -5.11 -12.66 23.67
CA GLY A 517 -5.18 -14.09 23.95
C GLY A 517 -3.91 -14.64 24.60
N ILE A 518 -3.20 -13.82 25.39
CA ILE A 518 -2.00 -14.23 26.14
C ILE A 518 -2.30 -14.29 27.65
N PRO A 519 -1.50 -15.00 28.46
CA PRO A 519 -1.74 -15.12 29.89
C PRO A 519 -1.88 -13.77 30.61
N GLU A 520 -2.74 -13.66 31.60
CA GLU A 520 -3.01 -12.40 32.32
C GLU A 520 -1.75 -11.78 32.94
N GLY A 521 -0.80 -12.61 33.39
CA GLY A 521 0.50 -12.17 33.93
C GLY A 521 1.61 -11.97 32.89
N ALA A 522 1.30 -12.04 31.58
CA ALA A 522 2.27 -11.85 30.51
C ALA A 522 2.82 -10.41 30.49
N GLY A 523 4.09 -10.28 30.13
CA GLY A 523 4.81 -9.01 30.15
C GLY A 523 4.69 -8.21 28.86
N PRO A 524 5.25 -6.98 28.82
CA PRO A 524 5.35 -6.15 27.62
C PRO A 524 5.95 -6.86 26.39
N GLU A 525 6.94 -7.71 26.60
CA GLU A 525 7.63 -8.43 25.51
C GLU A 525 6.72 -9.48 24.87
N ASP A 526 5.89 -10.18 25.65
CA ASP A 526 4.93 -11.18 25.15
C ASP A 526 3.83 -10.52 24.30
N ALA A 527 3.29 -9.39 24.78
CA ALA A 527 2.30 -8.62 24.04
C ALA A 527 2.86 -8.15 22.69
N LEU A 528 4.11 -7.69 22.69
CA LEU A 528 4.79 -7.22 21.49
C LEU A 528 5.11 -8.37 20.51
N ALA A 529 5.55 -9.53 21.02
CA ALA A 529 5.79 -10.73 20.22
C ALA A 529 4.49 -11.19 19.56
N ARG A 530 3.38 -11.23 20.32
CA ARG A 530 2.06 -11.63 19.81
C ARG A 530 1.57 -10.68 18.71
N VAL A 531 1.68 -9.37 18.90
CA VAL A 531 1.30 -8.41 17.86
C VAL A 531 2.21 -8.51 16.62
N ALA A 532 3.50 -8.74 16.79
CA ALA A 532 4.40 -8.93 15.66
C ALA A 532 4.03 -10.18 14.83
N GLU A 533 3.62 -11.27 15.48
CA GLU A 533 3.09 -12.46 14.81
C GLU A 533 1.80 -12.14 14.02
N LEU A 534 0.82 -11.52 14.68
CA LEU A 534 -0.46 -11.17 14.07
C LEU A 534 -0.27 -10.26 12.84
N VAL A 535 0.48 -9.17 13.01
CA VAL A 535 0.75 -8.19 11.95
C VAL A 535 1.68 -8.76 10.86
N GLY A 536 2.52 -9.73 11.21
CA GLY A 536 3.36 -10.47 10.26
C GLY A 536 2.54 -11.28 9.26
N ASN A 537 1.47 -11.91 9.74
CA ASN A 537 0.60 -12.81 8.98
C ASN A 537 -0.52 -12.06 8.23
N ASN A 538 -1.24 -11.18 8.91
CA ASN A 538 -2.38 -10.47 8.34
C ASN A 538 -2.49 -9.05 8.93
N PRO A 539 -1.68 -8.09 8.43
CA PRO A 539 -1.61 -6.76 9.02
C PRO A 539 -2.97 -6.04 9.02
N ASP A 540 -3.76 -6.18 7.95
CA ASP A 540 -4.99 -5.40 7.77
C ASP A 540 -6.10 -5.83 8.75
N ASP A 541 -6.19 -7.13 9.07
CA ASP A 541 -7.14 -7.65 10.06
C ASP A 541 -6.74 -7.33 11.52
N HIS A 542 -5.47 -6.98 11.74
CA HIS A 542 -4.89 -6.78 13.07
C HIS A 542 -4.43 -5.34 13.35
N ALA A 543 -4.85 -4.37 12.53
CA ALA A 543 -4.41 -2.98 12.63
C ALA A 543 -4.79 -2.32 13.98
N TYR A 544 -5.99 -2.58 14.51
CA TYR A 544 -6.40 -2.05 15.82
C TYR A 544 -5.67 -2.71 16.99
N GLN A 545 -5.34 -4.00 16.88
CA GLN A 545 -4.51 -4.70 17.87
C GLN A 545 -3.10 -4.11 17.92
N ALA A 546 -2.52 -3.80 16.77
CA ALA A 546 -1.25 -3.09 16.70
C ALA A 546 -1.33 -1.71 17.35
N ALA A 547 -2.35 -0.91 17.01
CA ALA A 547 -2.52 0.44 17.54
C ALA A 547 -2.68 0.46 19.07
N VAL A 548 -3.59 -0.36 19.63
CA VAL A 548 -3.87 -0.37 21.07
C VAL A 548 -2.70 -0.94 21.87
N THR A 549 -2.01 -1.96 21.34
CA THR A 549 -0.84 -2.54 22.00
C THR A 549 0.30 -1.54 22.02
N CYS A 550 0.63 -0.90 20.88
CA CYS A 550 1.68 0.10 20.84
C CYS A 550 1.36 1.28 21.77
N ARG A 551 0.08 1.69 21.85
CA ARG A 551 -0.35 2.73 22.78
C ARG A 551 -0.17 2.30 24.23
N ALA A 552 -0.68 1.13 24.61
CA ALA A 552 -0.57 0.60 25.96
C ALA A 552 0.89 0.49 26.38
N LEU A 553 1.76 -0.08 25.53
CA LEU A 553 3.19 -0.18 25.80
C LEU A 553 3.87 1.20 25.94
N ALA A 554 3.48 2.20 25.13
CA ALA A 554 4.04 3.55 25.23
C ALA A 554 3.61 4.30 26.50
N ASP A 555 2.43 3.99 27.04
CA ASP A 555 1.91 4.62 28.26
C ASP A 555 2.36 3.88 29.53
N ILE A 556 2.31 2.54 29.53
CA ILE A 556 2.72 1.64 30.64
C ILE A 556 4.24 1.55 30.74
N GLY A 557 4.95 1.50 29.61
CA GLY A 557 6.40 1.25 29.50
C GLY A 557 7.32 2.36 30.04
N ARG A 558 6.77 3.37 30.72
CA ARG A 558 7.56 4.34 31.50
C ARG A 558 8.38 3.69 32.64
N SER A 559 8.19 2.39 32.91
CA SER A 559 8.79 1.63 34.01
C SER A 559 9.89 0.62 33.62
N GLY A 560 10.30 0.56 32.34
CA GLY A 560 11.48 -0.19 31.88
C GLY A 560 11.26 -1.69 31.56
N SER A 561 11.20 -2.03 30.26
CA SER A 561 11.49 -3.37 29.68
C SER A 561 10.89 -3.47 28.27
N THR A 562 11.63 -2.99 27.24
CA THR A 562 11.35 -3.31 25.82
C THR A 562 12.63 -3.51 24.99
N ALA A 563 13.82 -3.40 25.61
CA ALA A 563 15.10 -3.46 24.91
C ALA A 563 15.39 -4.83 24.28
N GLY A 564 14.85 -5.93 24.83
CA GLY A 564 14.96 -7.28 24.28
C GLY A 564 14.15 -7.51 22.99
N SER A 565 13.18 -6.64 22.67
CA SER A 565 12.17 -6.87 21.63
C SER A 565 12.37 -6.03 20.36
N ARG A 566 13.58 -5.51 20.12
CA ARG A 566 13.90 -4.67 18.95
C ARG A 566 13.50 -5.30 17.61
N GLY A 567 13.66 -6.63 17.48
CA GLY A 567 13.25 -7.36 16.27
C GLY A 567 11.74 -7.26 16.00
N HIS A 568 10.92 -7.41 17.03
CA HIS A 568 9.46 -7.28 16.93
C HIS A 568 9.02 -5.86 16.60
N LEU A 569 9.62 -4.84 17.24
CA LEU A 569 9.36 -3.44 16.89
C LEU A 569 9.70 -3.14 15.43
N THR A 570 10.85 -3.64 14.96
CA THR A 570 11.29 -3.45 13.57
C THR A 570 10.32 -4.10 12.58
N LEU A 571 9.79 -5.28 12.88
CA LEU A 571 8.79 -5.94 12.05
C LEU A 571 7.50 -5.12 11.99
N ILE A 572 6.96 -4.71 13.14
CA ILE A 572 5.71 -3.94 13.20
C ILE A 572 5.90 -2.57 12.52
N ALA A 573 7.03 -1.91 12.72
CA ALA A 573 7.38 -0.67 12.04
C ALA A 573 7.47 -0.85 10.52
N GLY A 574 8.13 -1.92 10.05
CA GLY A 574 8.23 -2.24 8.63
C GLY A 574 6.86 -2.45 7.98
N ARG A 575 5.93 -3.11 8.68
CA ARG A 575 4.53 -3.30 8.22
C ARG A 575 3.73 -2.01 8.25
N THR A 576 3.87 -1.24 9.32
CA THR A 576 3.21 0.06 9.49
C THR A 576 3.55 1.00 8.34
N MET A 577 4.83 1.09 7.98
CA MET A 577 5.34 1.98 6.92
C MET A 577 4.88 1.63 5.50
N GLN A 578 4.30 0.44 5.32
CA GLN A 578 3.73 0.00 4.04
C GLN A 578 2.24 0.36 3.91
N ARG A 579 1.67 1.06 4.90
CA ARG A 579 0.24 1.36 4.97
C ARG A 579 0.02 2.85 5.02
N LYS A 580 -1.08 3.31 4.44
CA LYS A 580 -1.36 4.75 4.28
C LYS A 580 -2.74 5.15 4.79
N GLN A 581 -3.35 4.33 5.65
CA GLN A 581 -4.74 4.49 6.07
C GLN A 581 -4.91 4.28 7.58
N HIS A 582 -6.00 4.81 8.12
CA HIS A 582 -6.39 4.57 9.51
C HIS A 582 -6.65 3.07 9.77
N PRO A 583 -6.22 2.51 10.93
CA PRO A 583 -5.62 3.17 12.10
C PRO A 583 -4.07 3.25 12.13
N TRP A 584 -3.37 3.04 11.01
CA TRP A 584 -1.91 2.92 11.02
C TRP A 584 -1.16 4.18 11.47
N GLN A 585 -1.75 5.37 11.37
CA GLN A 585 -1.21 6.59 11.98
C GLN A 585 -1.09 6.48 13.50
N LEU A 586 -2.02 5.78 14.16
CA LEU A 586 -1.98 5.56 15.61
C LEU A 586 -0.86 4.61 15.98
N THR A 587 -0.68 3.54 15.20
CA THR A 587 0.44 2.60 15.37
C THR A 587 1.77 3.33 15.17
N ALA A 588 1.90 4.11 14.09
CA ALA A 588 3.12 4.88 13.79
C ALA A 588 3.45 5.89 14.90
N LEU A 589 2.46 6.67 15.34
CA LEU A 589 2.58 7.63 16.45
C LEU A 589 3.09 6.94 17.73
N ASN A 590 2.49 5.82 18.11
CA ASN A 590 2.85 5.14 19.35
C ASN A 590 4.14 4.32 19.25
N LEU A 591 4.46 3.75 18.09
CA LEU A 591 5.77 3.16 17.82
C LEU A 591 6.87 4.21 17.92
N ALA A 592 6.66 5.43 17.41
CA ALA A 592 7.64 6.50 17.54
C ALA A 592 7.94 6.81 19.01
N ARG A 593 6.91 6.84 19.86
CA ARG A 593 7.05 7.01 21.31
C ARG A 593 7.86 5.87 21.93
N LEU A 594 7.68 4.63 21.49
CA LEU A 594 8.47 3.47 21.93
C LEU A 594 9.93 3.55 21.49
N TYR A 595 10.21 3.87 20.21
CA TYR A 595 11.57 4.06 19.71
C TYR A 595 12.30 5.19 20.43
N ARG A 596 11.59 6.25 20.83
CA ARG A 596 12.14 7.32 21.66
C ARG A 596 12.59 6.81 23.04
N LEU A 597 11.83 5.91 23.67
CA LEU A 597 12.23 5.28 24.93
C LEU A 597 13.51 4.42 24.78
N LEU A 598 13.79 3.92 23.57
CA LEU A 598 15.02 3.19 23.23
C LEU A 598 16.18 4.10 22.80
N GLY A 599 15.99 5.43 22.77
CA GLY A 599 16.99 6.39 22.30
C GLY A 599 17.14 6.47 20.78
N GLU A 600 16.23 5.86 20.02
CA GLU A 600 16.29 5.79 18.56
C GLU A 600 15.53 6.95 17.91
N GLN A 601 16.07 8.16 18.04
CA GLN A 601 15.39 9.38 17.58
C GLN A 601 15.09 9.40 16.07
N ASN A 602 16.00 8.89 15.23
CA ASN A 602 15.80 8.87 13.77
C ASN A 602 14.60 7.99 13.37
N GLU A 603 14.42 6.83 14.01
CA GLU A 603 13.27 5.96 13.76
C GLU A 603 11.97 6.57 14.28
N ALA A 604 12.04 7.23 15.44
CA ALA A 604 10.90 7.96 15.98
C ALA A 604 10.44 9.08 15.04
N GLU A 605 11.36 9.92 14.55
CA GLU A 605 11.03 10.96 13.57
C GLU A 605 10.42 10.35 12.30
N ARG A 606 11.04 9.32 11.73
CA ARG A 606 10.57 8.65 10.51
C ARG A 606 9.13 8.15 10.64
N LEU A 607 8.77 7.57 11.79
CA LEU A 607 7.42 7.12 12.09
C LEU A 607 6.43 8.27 12.32
N LEU A 608 6.84 9.35 12.97
CA LEU A 608 6.01 10.55 13.15
C LEU A 608 5.70 11.24 11.81
N ARG A 609 6.69 11.33 10.93
CA ARG A 609 6.52 11.82 9.54
C ARG A 609 5.50 10.97 8.80
N HIS A 610 5.60 9.65 8.92
CA HIS A 610 4.64 8.74 8.32
C HIS A 610 3.22 8.86 8.91
N ALA A 611 3.09 9.00 10.23
CA ALA A 611 1.80 9.28 10.87
C ALA A 611 1.19 10.60 10.36
N LEU A 612 2.02 11.63 10.20
CA LEU A 612 1.62 12.92 9.62
C LEU A 612 1.13 12.75 8.18
N ASP A 613 1.86 12.03 7.33
CA ASP A 613 1.45 11.77 5.94
C ASP A 613 0.08 11.09 5.85
N ILE A 614 -0.20 10.13 6.75
CA ILE A 614 -1.50 9.46 6.80
C ILE A 614 -2.60 10.46 7.18
N CYS A 615 -2.39 11.28 8.22
CA CYS A 615 -3.35 12.30 8.65
C CYS A 615 -3.64 13.32 7.54
N LEU A 616 -2.61 13.75 6.80
CA LEU A 616 -2.74 14.72 5.71
C LEU A 616 -3.40 14.14 4.45
N SER A 617 -3.45 12.81 4.31
CA SER A 617 -4.15 12.18 3.18
C SER A 617 -5.68 12.16 3.32
N GLY A 618 -6.20 12.44 4.53
CA GLY A 618 -7.63 12.58 4.79
C GLY A 618 -8.15 14.01 4.69
N GLU A 619 -9.43 14.17 5.01
CA GLU A 619 -10.13 15.45 5.00
C GLU A 619 -10.11 16.12 6.39
N ALA A 620 -10.99 17.10 6.61
CA ALA A 620 -11.00 17.99 7.77
C ALA A 620 -10.73 17.29 9.12
N THR A 621 -11.41 16.17 9.39
CA THR A 621 -11.24 15.44 10.66
C THR A 621 -9.81 14.91 10.83
N MET A 622 -9.26 14.26 9.79
CA MET A 622 -7.93 13.65 9.80
C MET A 622 -6.83 14.73 9.75
N ARG A 623 -7.05 15.83 9.03
CA ARG A 623 -6.14 16.98 9.02
C ARG A 623 -5.97 17.60 10.39
N VAL A 624 -7.02 17.64 11.22
CA VAL A 624 -6.91 18.08 12.62
C VAL A 624 -6.09 17.10 13.45
N MET A 625 -6.20 15.79 13.20
CA MET A 625 -5.36 14.78 13.86
C MET A 625 -3.87 14.95 13.57
N ALA A 626 -3.49 15.63 12.47
CA ALA A 626 -2.09 15.95 12.18
C ALA A 626 -1.41 16.76 13.29
N LEU A 627 -2.18 17.47 14.12
CA LEU A 627 -1.64 18.19 15.28
C LEU A 627 -0.95 17.24 16.29
N LEU A 628 -1.35 15.97 16.39
CA LEU A 628 -0.69 15.00 17.27
C LEU A 628 0.76 14.69 16.86
N PRO A 629 1.04 14.17 15.64
CA PRO A 629 2.41 13.93 15.21
C PRO A 629 3.23 15.23 15.11
N LEU A 630 2.62 16.36 14.74
CA LEU A 630 3.29 17.66 14.76
C LEU A 630 3.72 18.06 16.19
N ALA A 631 2.86 17.85 17.18
CA ALA A 631 3.16 18.13 18.58
C ALA A 631 4.28 17.22 19.12
N GLU A 632 4.29 15.94 18.75
CA GLU A 632 5.39 15.03 19.07
C GLU A 632 6.70 15.42 18.38
N LEU A 633 6.68 15.76 17.08
CA LEU A 633 7.85 16.26 16.34
C LEU A 633 8.43 17.53 16.98
N HIS A 634 7.55 18.45 17.40
CA HIS A 634 7.93 19.64 18.13
C HIS A 634 8.58 19.30 19.48
N HIS A 635 7.96 18.39 20.25
CA HIS A 635 8.44 17.97 21.55
C HIS A 635 9.83 17.30 21.51
N ILE A 636 10.14 16.56 20.44
CA ILE A 636 11.47 15.94 20.23
C ILE A 636 12.46 16.85 19.49
N CYS A 637 12.11 18.13 19.25
CA CYS A 637 12.93 19.10 18.51
C CYS A 637 13.25 18.70 17.06
N ALA A 638 12.41 17.88 16.42
CA ALA A 638 12.53 17.48 15.01
C ALA A 638 11.64 18.29 14.06
N ALA A 639 10.75 19.15 14.59
CA ALA A 639 9.87 19.99 13.76
C ALA A 639 10.61 21.16 13.07
N GLY A 640 10.43 21.27 11.76
CA GLY A 640 10.99 22.32 10.90
C GLY A 640 9.97 23.40 10.49
N ALA A 641 10.38 24.35 9.64
CA ALA A 641 9.54 25.47 9.22
C ALA A 641 8.24 25.03 8.51
N SER A 642 8.29 23.99 7.68
CA SER A 642 7.11 23.43 7.02
C SER A 642 6.10 22.87 8.01
N ASP A 643 6.56 22.31 9.12
CA ASP A 643 5.70 21.68 10.13
C ASP A 643 4.91 22.74 10.91
N TYR A 644 5.56 23.86 11.23
CA TYR A 644 4.91 25.00 11.86
C TYR A 644 3.90 25.68 10.92
N ALA A 645 4.19 25.76 9.63
CA ALA A 645 3.25 26.26 8.63
C ALA A 645 2.00 25.36 8.52
N LEU A 646 2.19 24.03 8.52
CA LEU A 646 1.08 23.08 8.55
C LEU A 646 0.25 23.22 9.83
N ALA A 647 0.90 23.34 10.99
CA ALA A 647 0.22 23.57 12.26
C ALA A 647 -0.61 24.87 12.22
N GLU A 648 -0.07 25.95 11.66
CA GLU A 648 -0.80 27.21 11.48
C GLU A 648 -2.04 27.04 10.58
N GLU A 649 -1.90 26.32 9.46
CA GLU A 649 -3.00 26.01 8.54
C GLU A 649 -4.11 25.21 9.23
N THR A 650 -3.76 24.14 9.95
CA THR A 650 -4.71 23.35 10.73
C THR A 650 -5.37 24.19 11.84
N GLY A 651 -4.61 25.10 12.45
CA GLY A 651 -5.13 26.06 13.43
C GLY A 651 -6.16 27.02 12.83
N ARG A 652 -5.97 27.47 11.58
CA ARG A 652 -6.98 28.25 10.85
C ARG A 652 -8.23 27.43 10.55
N LEU A 653 -8.07 26.19 10.07
CA LEU A 653 -9.20 25.28 9.81
C LEU A 653 -10.11 25.14 11.04
N LEU A 654 -9.54 25.01 12.24
CA LEU A 654 -10.29 24.91 13.49
C LEU A 654 -10.98 26.21 13.93
N ARG A 655 -10.42 27.38 13.58
CA ARG A 655 -10.97 28.69 13.99
C ARG A 655 -12.05 29.19 13.04
N GLU A 656 -11.83 28.99 11.76
CA GLU A 656 -12.61 29.55 10.65
C GLU A 656 -13.64 28.56 10.11
N GLY A 657 -13.38 27.25 10.24
CA GLY A 657 -14.29 26.21 9.80
C GLY A 657 -15.56 26.13 10.66
N THR A 658 -16.68 25.83 10.00
CA THR A 658 -17.99 25.64 10.65
C THR A 658 -18.30 24.18 10.96
N ASP A 659 -17.51 23.25 10.41
CA ASP A 659 -17.80 21.82 10.47
C ASP A 659 -17.30 21.13 11.74
N LEU A 660 -16.33 21.74 12.42
CA LEU A 660 -15.64 21.19 13.59
C LEU A 660 -16.07 21.91 14.87
N ASN A 661 -16.12 21.18 15.98
CA ASN A 661 -16.47 21.71 17.29
C ASN A 661 -15.33 22.55 17.85
N ARG A 662 -15.39 23.86 17.60
CA ARG A 662 -14.40 24.82 18.11
C ARG A 662 -14.29 24.83 19.63
N ALA A 663 -15.37 24.54 20.36
CA ALA A 663 -15.36 24.55 21.83
C ALA A 663 -14.45 23.44 22.39
N HIS A 664 -14.40 22.27 21.75
CA HIS A 664 -13.50 21.17 22.10
C HIS A 664 -12.03 21.59 22.09
N PHE A 665 -11.65 22.42 21.11
CA PHE A 665 -10.27 22.91 20.94
C PHE A 665 -9.99 24.25 21.64
N GLN A 666 -10.90 24.76 22.46
CA GLN A 666 -10.69 26.01 23.21
C GLN A 666 -9.38 26.05 24.02
N PRO A 667 -8.90 24.95 24.64
CA PRO A 667 -7.65 24.96 25.41
C PRO A 667 -6.41 25.39 24.63
N ILE A 668 -6.38 25.20 23.30
CA ILE A 668 -5.22 25.56 22.47
C ILE A 668 -5.31 26.98 21.89
N PHE A 669 -6.43 27.68 22.06
CA PHE A 669 -6.69 29.02 21.49
C PHE A 669 -6.55 30.19 22.47
N ARG A 670 -5.86 30.03 23.61
CA ARG A 670 -5.88 31.05 24.67
C ARG A 670 -5.09 32.34 24.31
N GLU A 671 -5.74 33.46 24.60
CA GLU A 671 -5.30 34.87 24.77
C GLU A 671 -4.70 35.68 23.60
N SER A 672 -4.20 35.09 22.51
CA SER A 672 -3.67 35.87 21.37
C SER A 672 -4.49 35.68 20.08
N ALA A 673 -4.79 36.78 19.40
CA ALA A 673 -5.37 36.80 18.05
C ALA A 673 -4.43 36.17 16.99
N GLN A 674 -3.14 36.03 17.30
CA GLN A 674 -2.16 35.30 16.52
C GLN A 674 -1.69 34.07 17.30
N LEU A 675 -2.06 32.88 16.85
CA LEU A 675 -1.50 31.64 17.39
C LEU A 675 -0.09 31.45 16.86
N GLU A 676 0.89 31.61 17.73
CA GLU A 676 2.26 31.17 17.46
C GLU A 676 2.25 29.63 17.38
N PRO A 677 2.66 29.02 16.25
CA PRO A 677 2.50 27.58 16.03
C PRO A 677 3.20 26.70 17.08
N ARG A 678 4.34 27.13 17.64
CA ARG A 678 5.05 26.33 18.67
C ARG A 678 4.27 26.28 19.97
N ALA A 679 3.69 27.39 20.41
CA ALA A 679 2.82 27.46 21.59
C ALA A 679 1.59 26.57 21.41
N MET A 680 0.98 26.58 20.22
CA MET A 680 -0.14 25.70 19.89
C MET A 680 0.26 24.22 20.01
N LEU A 681 1.37 23.82 19.39
CA LEU A 681 1.85 22.43 19.43
C LEU A 681 2.25 22.00 20.85
N SER A 682 2.81 22.91 21.66
CA SER A 682 3.06 22.67 23.09
C SER A 682 1.76 22.43 23.87
N ALA A 683 0.72 23.22 23.62
CA ALA A 683 -0.59 23.06 24.25
C ALA A 683 -1.27 21.75 23.81
N VAL A 684 -1.17 21.39 22.51
CA VAL A 684 -1.64 20.11 21.99
C VAL A 684 -0.91 18.96 22.70
N TYR A 685 0.41 19.01 22.82
CA TYR A 685 1.19 17.97 23.49
C TYR A 685 0.74 17.78 24.95
N ALA A 686 0.53 18.89 25.68
CA ALA A 686 0.10 18.86 27.08
C ALA A 686 -1.32 18.32 27.25
N ALA A 687 -2.25 18.69 26.37
CA ALA A 687 -3.67 18.34 26.46
C ALA A 687 -4.08 17.16 25.55
N ARG A 688 -3.12 16.40 24.99
CA ARG A 688 -3.36 15.40 23.94
C ARG A 688 -4.42 14.35 24.29
N HIS A 689 -4.53 13.93 25.56
CA HIS A 689 -5.52 12.94 25.99
C HIS A 689 -6.94 13.50 26.06
N THR A 690 -7.09 14.82 26.21
CA THR A 690 -8.38 15.51 26.22
C THR A 690 -8.79 15.93 24.81
N LEU A 691 -7.84 16.46 24.04
CA LEU A 691 -8.10 16.92 22.67
C LEU A 691 -8.26 15.74 21.70
N PHE A 692 -7.55 14.65 21.94
CA PHE A 692 -7.56 13.44 21.12
C PHE A 692 -7.65 12.20 22.04
N PRO A 693 -8.82 11.93 22.63
CA PRO A 693 -9.04 10.74 23.47
C PRO A 693 -8.77 9.46 22.68
N PHE A 694 -8.20 8.42 23.28
CA PHE A 694 -7.68 7.23 22.58
C PHE A 694 -6.53 7.52 21.58
N SER A 695 -6.12 8.79 21.47
CA SER A 695 -5.36 9.41 20.35
C SER A 695 -6.10 9.42 19.00
N TYR A 696 -7.43 9.50 19.10
CA TYR A 696 -8.53 9.65 18.15
C TYR A 696 -8.21 9.98 16.68
N ARG A 697 -8.84 9.43 15.64
CA ARG A 697 -9.84 8.35 15.45
C ARG A 697 -9.19 6.99 15.26
#